data_AF-N8W6A0-F1
#
_entry.id   AF-N8W6A0-F1
#
_cell.length_a   1.000
_cell.length_b   1.000
_cell.length_c   1.000
_cell.angle_alpha   90.00
_cell.angle_beta   90.00
_cell.angle_gamma   90.00
#
_symmetry.space_group_name_H-M   'P 1'
#
loop_
_entity.id
_entity.type
_entity.pdbx_description
1 polymer ?
#
loop_
_entity_poly.entity_id
_entity_poly.type
_entity_poly.pdbx_seq_one_letter_code
_entity_poly.pdbx_strand_id
1 'polypeptide(L)'
;MINRRQFLANTLKTGFGAAALTTFPASIQKALAIPANNKTGTIQDVEHVVILMQENRSFDHYFGTLKGVRGFADRFTIPLQNGRTVWQQQRSNGALLTPFHLDGSSNNAQRAPGTNHTWVDSQKAWDNGRMSNWPTYKTDYAMGYFKEQEIPFQFALANAFTICDAYHCAMHTGTDANRSFHLTGTNGAVPTSTAFVNNEWDWIDGDPKTVDVGYTWKTYAERLEEAGINWICYQNMPDEWGDNMLGAFRSFRKANIDSGYPVSSGGAPNSPYNKAAQKLPYKAYDATTDNAKNPLYKGIANTLPGNKPEEFLDAFKNDIKTGKLPQVSWINAPSIYCEHPGPSSPVQGSWFIQEILDALTAVPEVWSKTVFLINFDENDGYFDHVPSPSAPTLQPDNTYAGKSTLSPADMRHEYYVHDAPLGSTSQPNKDNGVYGPGPRVPLFVISPWSRGGIVNSQIFDHTSVLMFLEKRFGVKESNISPYRRTVCGDLTSAFNFKTPNEDVLPTLNGKQTREQADQLRSSQQKLPNVPIPNNLQMPIQASGIRRSKALPYELHTSARCLNNDGTVKLLFSNTGAQGAVFHVYDKLNLSRVPRRYIVEAGKTLDDVWNVQKDNQGLYDLWVMGPNGFHRHFKGDLNRNQDLQINPEIRVCYDIANGNVYVDLNNTGTKDIELVISPVVYRTDAPLKLTVKAGQSATQHWELKDAWQWYDFAVTCTQDAKFYRRFAGRVETGEDSVSDPAMV
;
A
#
# COMPACT_ATOMS: atom_id res chain seq x y z
N MET A 1 -16.65 -42.86 -24.89
CA MET A 1 -16.40 -41.75 -25.85
C MET A 1 -16.30 -40.46 -25.07
N ILE A 2 -15.11 -39.86 -24.98
CA ILE A 2 -14.91 -38.53 -24.41
C ILE A 2 -15.38 -37.51 -25.45
N ASN A 3 -16.29 -36.60 -25.09
CA ASN A 3 -16.79 -35.62 -26.07
C ASN A 3 -15.72 -34.55 -26.36
N ARG A 4 -15.79 -33.92 -27.53
CA ARG A 4 -14.83 -32.89 -28.00
C ARG A 4 -14.63 -31.72 -27.02
N ARG A 5 -15.64 -31.34 -26.22
CA ARG A 5 -15.55 -30.28 -25.20
C ARG A 5 -14.74 -30.72 -23.98
N GLN A 6 -14.91 -31.95 -23.50
CA GLN A 6 -14.10 -32.49 -22.40
C GLN A 6 -12.67 -32.81 -22.83
N PHE A 7 -12.47 -33.24 -24.08
CA PHE A 7 -11.13 -33.38 -24.64
C PHE A 7 -10.43 -32.03 -24.72
N LEU A 8 -11.02 -30.99 -25.34
CA LEU A 8 -10.42 -29.64 -25.43
C LEU A 8 -10.21 -28.98 -24.06
N ALA A 9 -11.12 -29.17 -23.09
CA ALA A 9 -10.93 -28.68 -21.72
C ALA A 9 -9.79 -29.39 -20.99
N ASN A 10 -9.55 -30.67 -21.29
CA ASN A 10 -8.44 -31.43 -20.70
C ASN A 10 -7.11 -31.19 -21.45
N THR A 11 -7.10 -30.95 -22.76
CA THR A 11 -5.88 -30.62 -23.51
C THR A 11 -5.33 -29.22 -23.17
N LEU A 12 -6.20 -28.28 -22.79
CA LEU A 12 -5.80 -26.95 -22.28
C LEU A 12 -5.17 -27.00 -20.87
N LYS A 13 -5.54 -27.99 -20.03
CA LYS A 13 -5.04 -28.12 -18.66
C LYS A 13 -3.65 -28.77 -18.54
N THR A 14 -3.21 -29.56 -19.52
CA THR A 14 -1.94 -30.32 -19.42
C THR A 14 -0.84 -29.89 -20.39
N GLY A 15 -1.12 -28.99 -21.35
CA GLY A 15 -0.15 -28.62 -22.40
C GLY A 15 0.53 -27.25 -22.28
N PHE A 16 -0.08 -26.29 -21.59
CA PHE A 16 0.35 -24.87 -21.62
C PHE A 16 1.16 -24.39 -20.40
N GLY A 17 1.20 -25.15 -19.30
CA GLY A 17 1.91 -24.74 -18.09
C GLY A 17 3.45 -24.71 -18.22
N ALA A 18 4.03 -25.66 -18.96
CA ALA A 18 5.48 -25.79 -19.03
C ALA A 18 6.17 -24.69 -19.86
N ALA A 19 5.56 -24.24 -20.97
CA ALA A 19 6.13 -23.18 -21.81
C ALA A 19 6.05 -21.79 -21.15
N ALA A 20 4.95 -21.52 -20.42
CA ALA A 20 4.70 -20.29 -19.68
C ALA A 20 5.69 -20.05 -18.53
N LEU A 21 6.07 -21.11 -17.81
CA LEU A 21 6.98 -21.01 -16.67
C LEU A 21 8.38 -20.55 -17.09
N THR A 22 8.86 -20.95 -18.28
CA THR A 22 10.26 -20.72 -18.64
C THR A 22 10.67 -19.25 -18.67
N THR A 23 9.75 -18.29 -18.76
CA THR A 23 10.04 -16.85 -18.86
C THR A 23 10.43 -16.20 -17.54
N PHE A 24 10.18 -16.85 -16.39
CA PHE A 24 10.51 -16.31 -15.07
C PHE A 24 11.92 -16.73 -14.59
N PRO A 25 12.53 -16.03 -13.62
CA PRO A 25 13.66 -16.55 -12.84
C PRO A 25 13.37 -17.93 -12.25
N ALA A 26 14.38 -18.81 -12.16
CA ALA A 26 14.21 -20.22 -11.80
C ALA A 26 13.53 -20.44 -10.44
N SER A 27 13.81 -19.60 -9.44
CA SER A 27 13.16 -19.64 -8.11
C SER A 27 11.65 -19.42 -8.22
N ILE A 28 11.22 -18.45 -9.03
CA ILE A 28 9.80 -18.15 -9.29
C ILE A 28 9.14 -19.30 -10.07
N GLN A 29 9.85 -19.92 -11.03
CA GLN A 29 9.32 -21.09 -11.75
C GLN A 29 8.98 -22.24 -10.80
N LYS A 30 9.90 -22.58 -9.88
CA LYS A 30 9.68 -23.61 -8.86
C LYS A 30 8.50 -23.26 -7.97
N ALA A 31 8.44 -22.02 -7.49
CA ALA A 31 7.38 -21.54 -6.64
C ALA A 31 5.99 -21.64 -7.29
N LEU A 32 5.87 -21.28 -8.58
CA LEU A 32 4.62 -21.38 -9.34
C LEU A 32 4.21 -22.83 -9.64
N ALA A 33 5.18 -23.74 -9.80
CA ALA A 33 4.95 -25.13 -10.17
C ALA A 33 4.39 -25.98 -9.02
N ILE A 34 4.67 -25.62 -7.77
CA ILE A 34 4.18 -26.35 -6.60
C ILE A 34 2.73 -25.90 -6.29
N PRO A 35 1.76 -26.83 -6.25
CA PRO A 35 0.37 -26.51 -5.96
C PRO A 35 0.16 -26.12 -4.49
N ALA A 36 -0.88 -25.35 -4.24
CA ALA A 36 -1.31 -25.02 -2.89
C ALA A 36 -1.89 -26.25 -2.19
N ASN A 37 -1.61 -26.41 -0.90
CA ASN A 37 -2.46 -27.18 -0.01
C ASN A 37 -3.85 -26.54 -0.03
N ASN A 38 -4.87 -27.31 -0.40
CA ASN A 38 -6.24 -26.83 -0.51
C ASN A 38 -7.17 -27.87 0.10
N LYS A 39 -6.93 -28.19 1.38
CA LYS A 39 -7.68 -29.22 2.10
C LYS A 39 -9.04 -28.69 2.55
N THR A 40 -9.10 -27.44 2.97
CA THR A 40 -10.32 -26.79 3.48
C THR A 40 -10.87 -25.74 2.52
N GLY A 41 -10.05 -25.21 1.61
CA GLY A 41 -10.44 -24.07 0.76
C GLY A 41 -10.45 -22.75 1.51
N THR A 42 -9.75 -22.67 2.64
CA THR A 42 -9.75 -21.50 3.53
C THR A 42 -8.34 -21.14 3.99
N ILE A 43 -8.19 -20.01 4.67
CA ILE A 43 -6.94 -19.58 5.30
C ILE A 43 -6.32 -20.64 6.22
N GLN A 44 -7.12 -21.58 6.75
CA GLN A 44 -6.63 -22.63 7.65
C GLN A 44 -5.69 -23.63 6.96
N ASP A 45 -5.61 -23.62 5.63
CA ASP A 45 -4.67 -24.45 4.86
C ASP A 45 -3.22 -23.91 4.89
N VAL A 46 -3.01 -22.66 5.31
CA VAL A 46 -1.69 -22.08 5.59
C VAL A 46 -1.12 -22.75 6.84
N GLU A 47 0.14 -23.16 6.90
CA GLU A 47 0.79 -23.61 8.15
C GLU A 47 1.90 -22.65 8.59
N HIS A 48 2.54 -21.97 7.64
CA HIS A 48 3.66 -21.07 7.88
C HIS A 48 3.43 -19.70 7.23
N VAL A 49 3.69 -18.63 7.98
CA VAL A 49 3.76 -17.26 7.47
C VAL A 49 5.17 -16.74 7.68
N VAL A 50 5.90 -16.54 6.58
CA VAL A 50 7.25 -15.96 6.56
C VAL A 50 7.13 -14.51 6.12
N ILE A 51 7.79 -13.61 6.84
CA ILE A 51 7.66 -12.17 6.65
C ILE A 51 9.06 -11.58 6.54
N LEU A 52 9.32 -10.89 5.42
CA LEU A 52 10.52 -10.08 5.22
C LEU A 52 10.08 -8.62 5.03
N MET A 53 10.59 -7.74 5.89
CA MET A 53 10.43 -6.30 5.73
C MET A 53 11.77 -5.72 5.24
N GLN A 54 11.78 -5.26 3.99
CA GLN A 54 12.88 -4.52 3.39
C GLN A 54 12.78 -3.03 3.74
N GLU A 55 13.76 -2.25 3.30
CA GLU A 55 13.91 -0.85 3.68
C GLU A 55 13.65 0.14 2.53
N ASN A 56 12.96 1.23 2.87
CA ASN A 56 13.14 2.53 2.23
C ASN A 56 12.70 2.61 0.75
N ARG A 57 11.47 2.20 0.40
CA ARG A 57 10.96 2.28 -0.99
C ARG A 57 9.49 2.66 -1.11
N SER A 58 9.20 3.70 -1.90
CA SER A 58 7.83 4.02 -2.29
C SER A 58 7.32 3.09 -3.40
N PHE A 59 5.99 2.95 -3.50
CA PHE A 59 5.38 2.14 -4.55
C PHE A 59 5.65 2.71 -5.94
N ASP A 60 5.41 4.01 -6.19
CA ASP A 60 5.68 4.62 -7.50
C ASP A 60 7.15 4.55 -7.92
N HIS A 61 8.08 4.60 -6.95
CA HIS A 61 9.50 4.46 -7.20
C HIS A 61 9.87 3.09 -7.79
N TYR A 62 9.24 1.99 -7.35
CA TYR A 62 9.46 0.65 -7.92
C TYR A 62 8.52 0.35 -9.10
N PHE A 63 7.24 0.66 -8.96
CA PHE A 63 6.18 0.09 -9.79
C PHE A 63 5.28 1.14 -10.46
N GLY A 64 5.63 2.43 -10.40
CA GLY A 64 4.90 3.46 -11.11
C GLY A 64 4.82 3.20 -12.63
N THR A 65 5.78 2.47 -13.19
CA THR A 65 5.80 2.07 -14.61
C THR A 65 5.17 0.69 -14.91
N LEU A 66 4.81 -0.08 -13.88
CA LEU A 66 4.26 -1.43 -14.04
C LEU A 66 2.86 -1.37 -14.65
N LYS A 67 2.56 -2.17 -15.67
CA LYS A 67 1.22 -2.17 -16.28
C LYS A 67 0.12 -2.65 -15.32
N GLY A 68 -1.03 -1.99 -15.39
CA GLY A 68 -2.25 -2.39 -14.67
C GLY A 68 -2.20 -2.18 -13.15
N VAL A 69 -1.30 -1.35 -12.64
CA VAL A 69 -1.34 -0.83 -11.25
C VAL A 69 -1.63 0.66 -11.28
N ARG A 70 -2.08 1.23 -10.16
CA ARG A 70 -2.19 2.68 -9.99
C ARG A 70 -0.81 3.32 -9.87
N GLY A 71 -0.21 3.63 -11.03
CA GLY A 71 1.10 4.25 -11.18
C GLY A 71 1.02 5.56 -11.96
N PHE A 72 1.97 5.82 -12.85
CA PHE A 72 2.06 7.09 -13.59
C PHE A 72 0.90 7.37 -14.57
N ALA A 73 0.12 6.35 -14.94
CA ALA A 73 -1.09 6.46 -15.77
C ALA A 73 -2.38 6.53 -14.93
N ASP A 74 -2.30 6.76 -13.61
CA ASP A 74 -3.49 7.02 -12.82
C ASP A 74 -4.21 8.29 -13.32
N ARG A 75 -5.49 8.14 -13.64
CA ARG A 75 -6.32 9.16 -14.27
C ARG A 75 -6.81 10.22 -13.28
N PHE A 76 -6.93 9.85 -12.01
CA PHE A 76 -7.48 10.71 -10.98
C PHE A 76 -6.42 10.98 -9.92
N THR A 77 -5.72 12.09 -10.09
CA THR A 77 -4.64 12.52 -9.20
C THR A 77 -5.04 13.76 -8.39
N ILE A 78 -4.24 14.06 -7.36
CA ILE A 78 -4.43 15.24 -6.51
C ILE A 78 -4.32 16.52 -7.38
N PRO A 79 -5.36 17.39 -7.41
CA PRO A 79 -5.28 18.65 -8.13
C PRO A 79 -4.42 19.64 -7.36
N LEU A 80 -3.48 20.30 -8.05
CA LEU A 80 -2.62 21.33 -7.45
C LEU A 80 -2.99 22.74 -7.95
N GLN A 81 -2.54 23.74 -7.20
CA GLN A 81 -2.69 25.15 -7.56
C GLN A 81 -2.03 25.46 -8.92
N ASN A 82 -2.49 26.54 -9.55
CA ASN A 82 -1.99 27.04 -10.84
C ASN A 82 -2.12 26.04 -12.00
N GLY A 83 -3.10 25.14 -11.92
CA GLY A 83 -3.34 24.12 -12.94
C GLY A 83 -2.29 23.01 -12.96
N ARG A 84 -1.45 22.90 -11.92
CA ARG A 84 -0.47 21.83 -11.81
C ARG A 84 -1.13 20.48 -11.51
N THR A 85 -0.45 19.41 -11.89
CA THR A 85 -0.76 18.05 -11.44
C THR A 85 0.11 17.67 -10.25
N VAL A 86 -0.28 16.64 -9.49
CA VAL A 86 0.53 16.09 -8.39
C VAL A 86 1.93 15.67 -8.82
N TRP A 87 2.16 15.46 -10.11
CA TRP A 87 3.47 15.10 -10.65
C TRP A 87 4.43 16.29 -10.71
N GLN A 88 3.93 17.53 -10.70
CA GLN A 88 4.74 18.74 -10.85
C GLN A 88 5.06 19.35 -9.49
N GLN A 89 6.10 18.82 -8.84
CA GLN A 89 6.50 19.17 -7.48
C GLN A 89 7.46 20.36 -7.44
N GLN A 90 7.32 21.26 -6.47
CA GLN A 90 8.20 22.40 -6.31
C GLN A 90 9.48 22.03 -5.55
N ARG A 91 10.62 22.46 -6.10
CA ARG A 91 11.96 22.33 -5.52
C ARG A 91 12.30 23.49 -4.59
N SER A 92 13.36 23.35 -3.81
CA SER A 92 13.85 24.39 -2.88
C SER A 92 14.25 25.69 -3.60
N ASN A 93 14.65 25.63 -4.87
CA ASN A 93 14.97 26.79 -5.69
C ASN A 93 13.75 27.42 -6.40
N GLY A 94 12.54 26.92 -6.15
CA GLY A 94 11.28 27.41 -6.75
C GLY A 94 10.95 26.80 -8.12
N ALA A 95 11.85 26.07 -8.76
CA ALA A 95 11.58 25.37 -10.02
C ALA A 95 10.70 24.13 -9.79
N LEU A 96 10.04 23.66 -10.86
CA LEU A 96 9.25 22.42 -10.84
C LEU A 96 10.11 21.22 -11.22
N LEU A 97 9.78 20.07 -10.63
CA LEU A 97 10.35 18.76 -10.92
C LEU A 97 9.23 17.74 -11.11
N THR A 98 9.35 16.91 -12.14
CA THR A 98 8.54 15.71 -12.33
C THR A 98 9.34 14.47 -11.97
N PRO A 99 8.69 13.32 -11.71
CA PRO A 99 9.43 12.08 -11.50
C PRO A 99 10.36 11.78 -12.68
N PHE A 100 11.57 11.30 -12.40
CA PHE A 100 12.60 11.04 -13.41
C PHE A 100 13.20 9.65 -13.27
N HIS A 101 13.54 9.05 -14.41
CA HIS A 101 14.05 7.68 -14.46
C HIS A 101 15.48 7.62 -13.92
N LEU A 102 15.72 6.75 -12.95
CA LEU A 102 17.05 6.35 -12.52
C LEU A 102 17.61 5.35 -13.53
N ASP A 103 18.16 5.87 -14.63
CA ASP A 103 18.66 5.06 -15.74
C ASP A 103 19.97 4.34 -15.38
N GLY A 104 19.88 3.03 -15.13
CA GLY A 104 21.02 2.18 -14.79
C GLY A 104 21.98 1.93 -15.95
N SER A 105 21.59 2.22 -17.20
CA SER A 105 22.48 2.11 -18.36
C SER A 105 23.44 3.30 -18.47
N SER A 106 23.06 4.43 -17.88
CA SER A 106 23.80 5.70 -17.94
C SER A 106 24.39 6.11 -16.59
N ASN A 107 23.78 5.69 -15.47
CA ASN A 107 24.07 6.17 -14.11
C ASN A 107 24.07 5.04 -13.07
N ASN A 108 24.56 5.34 -11.86
CA ASN A 108 24.54 4.42 -10.71
C ASN A 108 23.15 4.36 -10.04
N ALA A 109 22.16 3.84 -10.77
CA ALA A 109 20.77 3.78 -10.33
C ALA A 109 20.59 2.93 -9.05
N GLN A 110 21.33 1.82 -8.92
CA GLN A 110 21.22 0.89 -7.78
C GLN A 110 21.73 1.45 -6.45
N ARG A 111 22.53 2.52 -6.49
CA ARG A 111 23.11 3.18 -5.30
C ARG A 111 22.68 4.63 -5.25
N ALA A 112 21.44 4.91 -5.64
CA ALA A 112 20.82 6.21 -5.42
C ALA A 112 20.94 6.58 -3.93
N PRO A 113 21.23 7.86 -3.60
CA PRO A 113 21.42 8.29 -2.22
C PRO A 113 20.10 8.20 -1.45
N GLY A 114 20.20 7.96 -0.15
CA GLY A 114 19.06 8.07 0.76
C GLY A 114 18.50 9.48 0.80
N THR A 115 17.20 9.60 1.08
CA THR A 115 16.52 10.90 1.17
C THR A 115 16.06 11.20 2.58
N ASN A 116 15.54 12.41 2.86
CA ASN A 116 15.09 12.71 4.23
C ASN A 116 13.78 11.96 4.54
N HIS A 117 13.68 11.31 5.70
CA HIS A 117 12.47 10.58 6.10
C HIS A 117 12.15 10.68 7.59
N THR A 118 12.50 11.79 8.25
CA THR A 118 12.05 12.02 9.64
C THR A 118 10.57 12.41 9.68
N TRP A 119 9.96 12.37 10.87
CA TRP A 119 8.61 12.91 11.11
C TRP A 119 8.43 14.32 10.54
N VAL A 120 9.38 15.22 10.85
CA VAL A 120 9.24 16.65 10.55
C VAL A 120 9.26 16.92 9.04
N ASP A 121 10.18 16.31 8.30
CA ASP A 121 10.24 16.49 6.84
C ASP A 121 9.13 15.72 6.12
N SER A 122 8.70 14.57 6.65
CA SER A 122 7.56 13.80 6.12
C SER A 122 6.25 14.56 6.25
N GLN A 123 5.95 15.12 7.43
CA GLN A 123 4.75 15.93 7.64
C GLN A 123 4.73 17.17 6.73
N LYS A 124 5.89 17.82 6.53
CA LYS A 124 6.02 18.97 5.63
C LYS A 124 5.87 18.59 4.15
N ALA A 125 6.39 17.44 3.73
CA ALA A 125 6.26 16.95 2.36
C ALA A 125 4.82 16.54 2.03
N TRP A 126 4.17 15.82 2.95
CA TRP A 126 2.77 15.42 2.85
C TRP A 126 1.83 16.63 2.86
N ASP A 127 2.13 17.63 3.70
CA ASP A 127 1.40 18.89 3.83
C ASP A 127 -0.12 18.67 3.95
N ASN A 128 -0.52 17.81 4.89
CA ASN A 128 -1.91 17.44 5.12
C ASN A 128 -2.65 16.92 3.86
N GLY A 129 -1.93 16.33 2.91
CA GLY A 129 -2.46 15.78 1.67
C GLY A 129 -2.53 16.77 0.51
N ARG A 130 -1.93 17.97 0.61
CA ARG A 130 -1.78 18.89 -0.54
C ARG A 130 -0.65 18.47 -1.48
N MET A 131 0.45 17.93 -0.93
CA MET A 131 1.53 17.27 -1.66
C MET A 131 2.02 18.04 -2.90
N SER A 132 2.51 19.28 -2.74
CA SER A 132 2.92 20.14 -3.87
C SER A 132 4.43 20.46 -3.94
N ASN A 133 5.18 20.15 -2.88
CA ASN A 133 6.55 20.61 -2.65
C ASN A 133 7.48 19.49 -2.15
N TRP A 134 7.23 18.24 -2.54
CA TRP A 134 7.93 17.07 -2.01
C TRP A 134 9.47 17.18 -1.98
N PRO A 135 10.18 17.50 -3.10
CA PRO A 135 11.64 17.56 -3.11
C PRO A 135 12.21 18.74 -2.30
N THR A 136 11.39 19.73 -1.93
CA THR A 136 11.82 20.79 -1.00
C THR A 136 12.17 20.24 0.37
N TYR A 137 11.46 19.20 0.82
CA TYR A 137 11.67 18.60 2.15
C TYR A 137 12.42 17.26 2.08
N LYS A 138 12.35 16.58 0.93
CA LYS A 138 12.87 15.23 0.71
C LYS A 138 14.10 15.16 -0.19
N THR A 139 14.59 16.29 -0.72
CA THR A 139 15.59 16.39 -1.79
C THR A 139 15.06 16.04 -3.18
N ASP A 140 15.75 16.48 -4.24
CA ASP A 140 15.35 16.18 -5.61
C ASP A 140 15.38 14.67 -5.92
N TYR A 141 16.27 13.90 -5.29
CA TYR A 141 16.41 12.45 -5.52
C TYR A 141 15.16 11.67 -5.16
N ALA A 142 14.32 12.20 -4.25
CA ALA A 142 13.03 11.62 -3.92
C ALA A 142 12.08 11.48 -5.12
N MET A 143 12.30 12.21 -6.21
CA MET A 143 11.50 12.11 -7.44
C MET A 143 12.03 11.03 -8.41
N GLY A 144 13.10 10.31 -8.07
CA GLY A 144 13.63 9.21 -8.89
C GLY A 144 12.72 7.98 -8.90
N TYR A 145 12.65 7.26 -10.03
CA TYR A 145 11.95 5.96 -10.14
C TYR A 145 12.74 4.95 -10.98
N PHE A 146 12.51 3.66 -10.75
CA PHE A 146 13.06 2.55 -11.52
C PHE A 146 12.11 2.06 -12.63
N LYS A 147 12.69 1.48 -13.66
CA LYS A 147 11.97 0.63 -14.62
C LYS A 147 12.31 -0.83 -14.38
N GLU A 148 11.59 -1.72 -15.06
CA GLU A 148 11.82 -3.17 -15.01
C GLU A 148 13.29 -3.56 -15.26
N GLN A 149 14.00 -2.82 -16.13
CA GLN A 149 15.40 -3.11 -16.44
C GLN A 149 16.35 -2.95 -15.23
N GLU A 150 16.03 -2.09 -14.27
CA GLU A 150 16.83 -1.92 -13.05
C GLU A 150 16.47 -2.91 -11.95
N ILE A 151 15.22 -3.35 -11.88
CA ILE A 151 14.70 -4.26 -10.82
C ILE A 151 13.90 -5.44 -11.41
N PRO A 152 14.51 -6.24 -12.29
CA PRO A 152 13.79 -7.25 -13.08
C PRO A 152 13.21 -8.38 -12.23
N PHE A 153 13.86 -8.72 -11.11
CA PHE A 153 13.37 -9.77 -10.21
C PHE A 153 12.10 -9.32 -9.47
N GLN A 154 12.06 -8.08 -8.99
CA GLN A 154 10.89 -7.49 -8.34
C GLN A 154 9.70 -7.40 -9.31
N PHE A 155 9.93 -6.98 -10.56
CA PHE A 155 8.90 -7.01 -11.61
C PHE A 155 8.43 -8.43 -11.92
N ALA A 156 9.35 -9.39 -11.97
CA ALA A 156 9.01 -10.81 -12.16
C ALA A 156 8.13 -11.34 -11.02
N LEU A 157 8.40 -10.97 -9.76
CA LEU A 157 7.54 -11.31 -8.62
C LEU A 157 6.14 -10.71 -8.76
N ALA A 158 6.04 -9.42 -9.09
CA ALA A 158 4.76 -8.74 -9.29
C ALA A 158 3.96 -9.31 -10.49
N ASN A 159 4.64 -9.87 -11.49
CA ASN A 159 4.02 -10.53 -12.63
C ASN A 159 3.66 -12.01 -12.36
N ALA A 160 4.28 -12.64 -11.37
CA ALA A 160 4.03 -14.03 -10.99
C ALA A 160 2.94 -14.15 -9.92
N PHE A 161 2.93 -13.25 -8.93
CA PHE A 161 2.11 -13.32 -7.73
C PHE A 161 1.26 -12.06 -7.54
N THR A 162 0.54 -11.97 -6.42
CA THR A 162 -0.29 -10.82 -6.12
C THR A 162 0.59 -9.66 -5.64
N ILE A 163 0.39 -8.48 -6.24
CA ILE A 163 0.98 -7.20 -5.84
C ILE A 163 -0.13 -6.32 -5.26
N CYS A 164 0.10 -5.75 -4.07
CA CYS A 164 -0.86 -4.81 -3.47
C CYS A 164 -0.45 -3.37 -3.81
N ASP A 165 -1.26 -2.67 -4.61
CA ASP A 165 -0.97 -1.29 -5.06
C ASP A 165 -1.64 -0.20 -4.21
N ALA A 166 -2.20 -0.60 -3.07
CA ALA A 166 -2.76 0.26 -2.03
C ALA A 166 -2.30 -0.16 -0.62
N TYR A 167 -1.06 -0.70 -0.51
CA TYR A 167 -0.39 -0.94 0.76
C TYR A 167 0.45 0.27 1.16
N HIS A 168 0.24 0.77 2.38
CA HIS A 168 0.86 1.98 2.90
C HIS A 168 1.82 1.66 4.05
N CYS A 169 2.90 2.43 4.20
CA CYS A 169 3.60 2.44 5.48
C CYS A 169 2.63 2.96 6.57
N ALA A 170 2.84 2.55 7.82
CA ALA A 170 1.89 2.87 8.88
C ALA A 170 1.85 4.37 9.21
N MET A 171 2.95 5.09 8.98
CA MET A 171 3.16 6.47 9.40
C MET A 171 3.93 7.31 8.38
N HIS A 172 3.68 8.61 8.38
CA HIS A 172 4.50 9.64 7.73
C HIS A 172 5.78 9.91 8.54
N THR A 173 6.67 8.92 8.64
CA THR A 173 7.97 9.02 9.33
C THR A 173 8.92 7.88 8.92
N GLY A 174 10.05 7.78 9.60
CA GLY A 174 11.12 6.80 9.37
C GLY A 174 10.81 5.39 9.90
N THR A 175 11.85 4.56 9.85
CA THR A 175 11.88 3.11 10.05
C THR A 175 11.20 2.61 11.32
N ASP A 176 11.71 2.93 12.51
CA ASP A 176 11.35 2.24 13.75
C ASP A 176 9.88 2.38 14.12
N ALA A 177 9.36 3.59 13.96
CA ALA A 177 7.96 3.86 14.26
C ALA A 177 7.04 3.08 13.31
N ASN A 178 7.42 2.93 12.04
CA ASN A 178 6.70 2.06 11.10
C ASN A 178 6.84 0.57 11.46
N ARG A 179 8.06 0.08 11.71
CA ARG A 179 8.33 -1.30 12.14
C ARG A 179 7.59 -1.66 13.42
N SER A 180 7.34 -0.70 14.32
CA SER A 180 6.55 -0.91 15.53
C SER A 180 5.08 -1.21 15.26
N PHE A 181 4.47 -0.61 14.25
CA PHE A 181 3.12 -1.02 13.80
C PHE A 181 3.13 -2.43 13.21
N HIS A 182 4.21 -2.81 12.52
CA HIS A 182 4.36 -4.16 11.98
C HIS A 182 4.50 -5.24 13.06
N LEU A 183 5.20 -4.95 14.16
CA LEU A 183 5.48 -5.92 15.23
C LEU A 183 4.49 -5.85 16.41
N THR A 184 3.82 -4.72 16.60
CA THR A 184 3.01 -4.46 17.79
C THR A 184 1.68 -3.77 17.51
N GLY A 185 1.39 -3.38 16.27
CA GLY A 185 0.13 -2.74 15.88
C GLY A 185 0.00 -1.25 16.23
N THR A 186 1.03 -0.64 16.84
CA THR A 186 0.99 0.74 17.36
C THR A 186 2.40 1.32 17.53
N ASN A 187 2.49 2.64 17.72
CA ASN A 187 3.68 3.33 18.27
C ASN A 187 3.53 3.66 19.78
N GLY A 188 2.59 3.01 20.48
CA GLY A 188 2.31 3.18 21.91
C GLY A 188 1.02 3.94 22.21
N ALA A 189 0.45 4.63 21.21
CA ALA A 189 -0.69 5.53 21.39
C ALA A 189 -1.94 4.84 21.97
N VAL A 190 -2.13 3.54 21.66
CA VAL A 190 -3.24 2.73 22.16
C VAL A 190 -2.98 2.18 23.57
N PRO A 191 -1.90 1.41 23.82
CA PRO A 191 -1.72 0.73 25.10
C PRO A 191 -1.27 1.63 26.26
N THR A 192 -0.51 2.71 25.99
CA THR A 192 0.15 3.49 27.04
C THR A 192 -0.18 4.98 27.01
N SER A 193 -0.94 5.45 26.01
CA SER A 193 -1.17 6.89 25.77
C SER A 193 0.13 7.70 25.67
N THR A 194 1.20 7.05 25.18
CA THR A 194 2.48 7.65 24.81
C THR A 194 2.70 7.41 23.32
N ALA A 195 3.58 8.16 22.67
CA ALA A 195 3.91 7.87 21.27
C ALA A 195 5.32 8.30 20.89
N PHE A 196 5.95 7.51 20.04
CA PHE A 196 7.18 7.89 19.36
C PHE A 196 6.98 7.97 17.85
N VAL A 197 7.82 8.78 17.21
CA VAL A 197 7.73 9.10 15.79
C VAL A 197 9.11 9.13 15.10
N ASN A 198 10.18 8.69 15.75
CA ASN A 198 11.55 8.66 15.23
C ASN A 198 12.22 7.30 15.53
N ASN A 199 13.51 7.17 15.21
CA ASN A 199 14.30 5.95 15.43
C ASN A 199 15.02 5.95 16.79
N GLU A 200 14.29 6.23 17.88
CA GLU A 200 14.86 6.20 19.22
C GLU A 200 14.93 4.77 19.78
N TRP A 201 16.07 4.42 20.36
CA TRP A 201 16.37 3.08 20.90
C TRP A 201 16.47 1.98 19.84
N ASP A 202 16.88 2.38 18.63
CA ASP A 202 17.27 1.54 17.50
C ASP A 202 18.55 0.72 17.74
N TRP A 203 18.58 -0.04 18.84
CA TRP A 203 19.70 -0.86 19.27
C TRP A 203 19.30 -1.75 20.45
N ILE A 204 19.98 -2.87 20.60
CA ILE A 204 20.02 -3.64 21.85
C ILE A 204 21.47 -3.80 22.29
N ASP A 205 21.71 -3.85 23.61
CA ASP A 205 23.01 -4.17 24.19
C ASP A 205 22.89 -5.25 25.27
N GLY A 206 24.05 -5.69 25.76
CA GLY A 206 24.17 -6.66 26.84
C GLY A 206 24.49 -6.05 28.20
N ASP A 207 24.25 -4.75 28.42
CA ASP A 207 24.53 -4.08 29.71
C ASP A 207 23.29 -4.14 30.61
N PRO A 208 23.33 -4.83 31.77
CA PRO A 208 22.21 -4.86 32.71
C PRO A 208 21.73 -3.48 33.17
N LYS A 209 22.54 -2.42 33.03
CA LYS A 209 22.15 -1.04 33.36
C LYS A 209 21.13 -0.43 32.40
N THR A 210 21.00 -0.96 31.18
CA THR A 210 20.08 -0.44 30.16
C THR A 210 18.82 -1.30 30.04
N VAL A 211 18.66 -2.33 30.88
CA VAL A 211 17.54 -3.29 30.81
C VAL A 211 16.16 -2.62 30.92
N ASP A 212 16.07 -1.51 31.65
CA ASP A 212 14.84 -0.72 31.85
C ASP A 212 14.68 0.44 30.84
N VAL A 213 15.57 0.56 29.85
CA VAL A 213 15.41 1.49 28.72
C VAL A 213 14.50 0.84 27.69
N GLY A 214 13.62 1.60 27.04
CA GLY A 214 12.78 1.06 25.97
C GLY A 214 11.29 1.09 26.25
N TYR A 215 10.54 0.55 25.29
CA TYR A 215 9.08 0.49 25.27
C TYR A 215 8.53 -0.58 26.21
N THR A 216 7.33 -0.33 26.74
CA THR A 216 6.74 -1.13 27.84
C THR A 216 5.45 -1.86 27.48
N TRP A 217 4.86 -1.59 26.31
CA TRP A 217 3.66 -2.31 25.88
C TRP A 217 4.01 -3.65 25.26
N LYS A 218 3.02 -4.54 25.29
CA LYS A 218 3.15 -5.90 24.79
C LYS A 218 3.24 -5.93 23.27
N THR A 219 4.18 -6.71 22.75
CA THR A 219 4.42 -7.00 21.33
C THR A 219 3.54 -8.15 20.83
N TYR A 220 3.41 -8.32 19.51
CA TYR A 220 2.69 -9.47 18.96
C TYR A 220 3.44 -10.78 19.18
N ALA A 221 4.78 -10.77 19.19
CA ALA A 221 5.61 -11.92 19.52
C ALA A 221 5.32 -12.47 20.93
N GLU A 222 5.17 -11.60 21.93
CA GLU A 222 4.74 -12.02 23.27
C GLU A 222 3.32 -12.64 23.27
N ARG A 223 2.40 -12.11 22.44
CA ARG A 223 1.05 -12.68 22.29
C ARG A 223 1.07 -14.05 21.63
N LEU A 224 1.91 -14.25 20.61
CA LEU A 224 2.11 -15.56 19.97
C LEU A 224 2.69 -16.58 20.96
N GLU A 225 3.69 -16.16 21.74
CA GLU A 225 4.31 -17.01 22.76
C GLU A 225 3.28 -17.50 23.78
N GLU A 226 2.48 -16.60 24.34
CA GLU A 226 1.44 -16.95 25.31
C GLU A 226 0.34 -17.83 24.74
N ALA A 227 0.04 -17.68 23.45
CA ALA A 227 -0.94 -18.51 22.75
C ALA A 227 -0.39 -19.88 22.33
N GLY A 228 0.90 -20.15 22.56
CA GLY A 228 1.56 -21.38 22.14
C GLY A 228 1.72 -21.51 20.62
N ILE A 229 1.69 -20.39 19.89
CA ILE A 229 1.95 -20.36 18.45
C ILE A 229 3.45 -20.29 18.24
N ASN A 230 4.04 -21.24 17.53
CA ASN A 230 5.49 -21.28 17.34
C ASN A 230 5.96 -20.12 16.45
N TRP A 231 6.92 -19.32 16.93
CA TRP A 231 7.45 -18.16 16.22
C TRP A 231 8.96 -17.98 16.42
N ILE A 232 9.61 -17.26 15.50
CA ILE A 232 11.03 -16.86 15.59
C ILE A 232 11.31 -15.59 14.78
N CYS A 233 12.38 -14.85 15.16
CA CYS A 233 13.02 -13.86 14.28
C CYS A 233 14.35 -14.43 13.76
N TYR A 234 14.45 -14.66 12.46
CA TYR A 234 15.69 -15.03 11.76
C TYR A 234 16.53 -13.78 11.50
N GLN A 235 17.72 -13.70 12.10
CA GLN A 235 18.62 -12.55 11.98
C GLN A 235 20.08 -12.93 12.27
N ASN A 236 21.02 -12.23 11.63
CA ASN A 236 22.44 -12.32 11.92
C ASN A 236 22.83 -11.20 12.88
N MET A 237 23.02 -11.50 14.16
CA MET A 237 23.30 -10.44 15.14
C MET A 237 24.63 -9.70 14.94
N PRO A 238 25.70 -10.31 14.38
CA PRO A 238 26.89 -9.56 13.99
C PRO A 238 26.65 -8.47 12.92
N ASP A 239 25.62 -8.62 12.09
CA ASP A 239 25.22 -7.69 11.04
C ASP A 239 23.70 -7.42 11.13
N GLU A 240 23.31 -6.79 12.23
CA GLU A 240 21.93 -6.38 12.52
C GLU A 240 21.89 -4.84 12.58
N TRP A 241 21.23 -4.24 11.58
CA TRP A 241 21.27 -2.82 11.27
C TRP A 241 20.26 -1.97 12.04
N GLY A 242 19.64 -2.51 13.10
CA GLY A 242 18.52 -1.85 13.80
C GLY A 242 17.13 -2.29 13.32
N ASP A 243 17.08 -3.07 12.24
CA ASP A 243 15.87 -3.56 11.60
C ASP A 243 14.94 -4.38 12.54
N ASN A 244 15.49 -4.98 13.59
CA ASN A 244 14.72 -5.72 14.58
C ASN A 244 14.31 -4.89 15.80
N MET A 245 13.18 -4.21 15.66
CA MET A 245 12.60 -3.39 16.72
C MET A 245 12.15 -4.14 17.98
N LEU A 246 12.15 -5.48 18.02
CA LEU A 246 11.92 -6.20 19.28
C LEU A 246 12.96 -5.84 20.34
N GLY A 247 14.21 -5.54 19.94
CA GLY A 247 15.28 -5.14 20.86
C GLY A 247 15.03 -3.83 21.61
N ALA A 248 14.13 -2.97 21.10
CA ALA A 248 13.74 -1.73 21.75
C ALA A 248 12.76 -1.93 22.92
N PHE A 249 12.21 -3.12 23.12
CA PHE A 249 11.24 -3.42 24.18
C PHE A 249 11.91 -3.96 25.43
N ARG A 250 11.49 -3.49 26.61
CA ARG A 250 12.08 -3.88 27.90
C ARG A 250 12.01 -5.39 28.16
N SER A 251 10.93 -6.05 27.72
CA SER A 251 10.80 -7.50 27.86
C SER A 251 11.88 -8.26 27.08
N PHE A 252 12.25 -7.79 25.90
CA PHE A 252 13.31 -8.38 25.08
C PHE A 252 14.71 -7.99 25.55
N ARG A 253 14.91 -6.79 26.09
CA ARG A 253 16.16 -6.44 26.78
C ARG A 253 16.39 -7.32 28.00
N LYS A 254 15.35 -7.53 28.80
CA LYS A 254 15.40 -8.47 29.92
C LYS A 254 15.68 -9.90 29.46
N ALA A 255 15.02 -10.36 28.40
CA ALA A 255 15.32 -11.64 27.76
C ALA A 255 16.79 -11.70 27.28
N ASN A 256 17.35 -10.63 26.73
CA ASN A 256 18.74 -10.62 26.32
C ASN A 256 19.71 -10.83 27.49
N ILE A 257 19.51 -10.11 28.60
CA ILE A 257 20.34 -10.24 29.81
C ILE A 257 20.17 -11.62 30.48
N ASP A 258 18.93 -12.07 30.64
CA ASP A 258 18.60 -13.32 31.34
C ASP A 258 19.01 -14.57 30.53
N SER A 259 19.38 -14.42 29.26
CA SER A 259 19.85 -15.52 28.39
C SER A 259 21.19 -16.13 28.83
N GLY A 260 22.03 -15.36 29.54
CA GLY A 260 23.43 -15.71 29.80
C GLY A 260 24.35 -15.56 28.58
N TYR A 261 23.80 -15.24 27.41
CA TYR A 261 24.51 -14.99 26.15
C TYR A 261 24.02 -13.69 25.49
N PRO A 262 24.06 -12.55 26.20
CA PRO A 262 23.51 -11.31 25.67
C PRO A 262 24.21 -10.89 24.38
N VAL A 263 23.42 -10.54 23.37
CA VAL A 263 23.87 -10.01 22.08
C VAL A 263 23.76 -8.48 22.05
N SER A 264 24.33 -7.85 21.02
CA SER A 264 24.12 -6.43 20.75
C SER A 264 23.93 -6.16 19.26
N SER A 265 23.26 -5.06 18.92
CA SER A 265 23.06 -4.58 17.54
C SER A 265 23.08 -3.05 17.43
N GLY A 266 22.69 -2.49 16.28
CA GLY A 266 22.57 -1.05 16.03
C GLY A 266 23.87 -0.38 15.57
N GLY A 267 24.76 -1.13 14.93
CA GLY A 267 26.08 -0.66 14.46
C GLY A 267 26.47 -1.22 13.09
N ALA A 268 27.64 -0.80 12.58
CA ALA A 268 28.17 -1.35 11.34
C ALA A 268 28.41 -2.87 11.43
N PRO A 269 28.40 -3.62 10.32
CA PRO A 269 28.66 -5.06 10.33
C PRO A 269 29.92 -5.40 11.13
N ASN A 270 29.83 -6.41 11.99
CA ASN A 270 30.88 -6.87 12.91
C ASN A 270 31.36 -5.82 13.94
N SER A 271 30.61 -4.73 14.13
CA SER A 271 30.93 -3.66 15.08
C SER A 271 29.79 -3.50 16.09
N PRO A 272 29.81 -4.24 17.21
CA PRO A 272 28.78 -4.07 18.23
C PRO A 272 28.78 -2.63 18.74
N TYR A 273 27.59 -2.04 18.95
CA TYR A 273 27.48 -0.85 19.79
C TYR A 273 28.13 -1.20 21.15
N ASN A 274 29.08 -0.37 21.56
CA ASN A 274 29.80 -0.39 22.84
C ASN A 274 29.33 -1.40 23.94
N LYS A 275 30.29 -2.20 24.46
CA LYS A 275 30.12 -3.21 25.54
C LYS A 275 29.13 -4.35 25.25
N ALA A 276 29.33 -5.10 24.16
CA ALA A 276 28.81 -6.46 24.12
C ALA A 276 29.42 -7.28 25.28
N ALA A 277 28.57 -7.83 26.17
CA ALA A 277 29.02 -8.75 27.21
C ALA A 277 29.51 -10.09 26.62
N GLN A 278 29.08 -10.42 25.39
CA GLN A 278 29.62 -11.51 24.59
C GLN A 278 30.65 -11.02 23.55
N LYS A 279 31.74 -11.79 23.35
CA LYS A 279 32.69 -11.57 22.25
C LYS A 279 32.15 -12.15 20.95
N LEU A 280 32.41 -11.48 19.81
CA LEU A 280 32.15 -12.05 18.49
C LEU A 280 33.01 -13.31 18.24
N PRO A 281 32.49 -14.31 17.50
CA PRO A 281 31.11 -14.39 17.00
C PRO A 281 30.11 -14.70 18.11
N TYR A 282 28.89 -14.16 18.01
CA TYR A 282 27.82 -14.46 18.97
C TYR A 282 27.41 -15.93 18.95
N LYS A 283 26.90 -16.43 20.09
CA LYS A 283 26.46 -17.82 20.25
C LYS A 283 25.30 -18.05 19.29
N ALA A 284 25.37 -19.12 18.50
CA ALA A 284 24.23 -19.58 17.72
C ALA A 284 23.06 -19.95 18.64
N TYR A 285 21.87 -19.46 18.31
CA TYR A 285 20.65 -19.83 19.03
C TYR A 285 20.41 -21.35 18.96
N ASP A 286 20.02 -21.93 20.10
CA ASP A 286 19.62 -23.32 20.22
C ASP A 286 18.32 -23.40 21.02
N ALA A 287 17.25 -23.75 20.32
CA ALA A 287 15.90 -23.85 20.89
C ALA A 287 15.82 -24.81 22.10
N THR A 288 16.67 -25.84 22.18
CA THR A 288 16.63 -26.82 23.28
C THR A 288 17.17 -26.26 24.59
N THR A 289 18.16 -25.37 24.50
CA THR A 289 18.85 -24.82 25.67
C THR A 289 18.38 -23.41 26.01
N ASP A 290 18.13 -22.57 25.01
CA ASP A 290 17.84 -21.16 25.20
C ASP A 290 16.37 -20.89 25.59
N ASN A 291 15.40 -21.65 25.04
CA ASN A 291 13.98 -21.40 25.31
C ASN A 291 13.53 -21.81 26.72
N ALA A 292 14.16 -22.83 27.32
CA ALA A 292 13.69 -23.45 28.56
C ALA A 292 13.58 -22.47 29.74
N LYS A 293 14.33 -21.36 29.70
CA LYS A 293 14.30 -20.30 30.72
C LYS A 293 13.90 -18.94 30.15
N ASN A 294 13.87 -18.79 28.83
CA ASN A 294 13.82 -17.49 28.19
C ASN A 294 13.20 -17.54 26.79
N PRO A 295 11.89 -17.83 26.69
CA PRO A 295 11.23 -18.08 25.41
C PRO A 295 11.20 -16.88 24.45
N LEU A 296 11.38 -15.66 24.95
CA LEU A 296 11.43 -14.44 24.11
C LEU A 296 12.81 -14.20 23.49
N TYR A 297 13.88 -14.83 24.01
CA TYR A 297 15.24 -14.62 23.52
C TYR A 297 15.38 -14.93 22.03
N LYS A 298 14.64 -15.91 21.51
CA LYS A 298 14.58 -16.25 20.07
C LYS A 298 14.14 -15.10 19.15
N GLY A 299 13.53 -14.04 19.71
CA GLY A 299 13.20 -12.83 18.98
C GLY A 299 14.38 -11.88 18.77
N ILE A 300 15.46 -12.01 19.55
CA ILE A 300 16.64 -11.14 19.48
C ILE A 300 17.97 -11.89 19.44
N ALA A 301 17.97 -13.23 19.47
CA ALA A 301 19.19 -14.05 19.45
C ALA A 301 19.84 -14.11 18.05
N ASN A 302 21.10 -14.58 18.01
CA ASN A 302 21.79 -14.88 16.75
C ASN A 302 21.27 -16.19 16.11
N THR A 303 20.13 -16.09 15.44
CA THR A 303 19.39 -17.21 14.83
C THR A 303 19.89 -17.56 13.43
N LEU A 304 20.64 -16.67 12.77
CA LEU A 304 21.34 -16.89 11.50
C LEU A 304 22.87 -16.74 11.69
N PRO A 305 23.56 -17.72 12.33
CA PRO A 305 24.94 -17.56 12.78
C PRO A 305 26.02 -17.69 11.68
N GLY A 306 25.63 -17.71 10.40
CA GLY A 306 26.58 -17.75 9.28
C GLY A 306 27.53 -16.55 9.33
N ASN A 307 28.79 -16.75 8.94
CA ASN A 307 29.80 -15.69 8.98
C ASN A 307 30.11 -15.11 7.59
N LYS A 308 29.43 -15.63 6.57
CA LYS A 308 29.54 -15.20 5.18
C LYS A 308 28.16 -15.10 4.54
N PRO A 309 28.01 -14.24 3.52
CA PRO A 309 26.80 -14.13 2.71
C PRO A 309 26.08 -15.44 2.38
N GLU A 310 26.82 -16.42 1.85
CA GLU A 310 26.27 -17.70 1.41
C GLU A 310 25.79 -18.61 2.56
N GLU A 311 26.26 -18.35 3.79
CA GLU A 311 25.94 -19.12 5.00
C GLU A 311 24.80 -18.50 5.81
N PHE A 312 24.43 -17.24 5.57
CA PHE A 312 23.49 -16.51 6.42
C PHE A 312 22.14 -17.22 6.56
N LEU A 313 21.61 -17.82 5.49
CA LEU A 313 20.31 -18.50 5.52
C LEU A 313 20.40 -20.00 5.87
N ASP A 314 21.56 -20.53 6.28
CA ASP A 314 21.73 -21.98 6.49
C ASP A 314 20.83 -22.54 7.60
N ALA A 315 20.68 -21.80 8.70
CA ALA A 315 19.79 -22.21 9.79
C ALA A 315 18.32 -22.26 9.33
N PHE A 316 17.86 -21.24 8.61
CA PHE A 316 16.53 -21.20 8.00
C PHE A 316 16.31 -22.34 7.01
N LYS A 317 17.28 -22.58 6.10
CA LYS A 317 17.27 -23.69 5.15
C LYS A 317 17.20 -25.04 5.87
N ASN A 318 17.90 -25.19 7.00
CA ASN A 318 17.88 -26.40 7.81
C ASN A 318 16.53 -26.62 8.52
N ASP A 319 15.93 -25.57 9.08
CA ASP A 319 14.62 -25.65 9.71
C ASP A 319 13.53 -26.08 8.71
N ILE A 320 13.58 -25.59 7.48
CA ILE A 320 12.69 -26.04 6.40
C ILE A 320 12.91 -27.52 6.10
N LYS A 321 14.16 -27.94 5.85
CA LYS A 321 14.51 -29.33 5.48
C LYS A 321 14.18 -30.34 6.56
N THR A 322 14.24 -29.93 7.82
CA THR A 322 14.03 -30.81 8.98
C THR A 322 12.62 -30.71 9.58
N GLY A 323 11.70 -29.97 8.93
CA GLY A 323 10.31 -29.84 9.38
C GLY A 323 10.13 -29.01 10.66
N LYS A 324 11.04 -28.07 10.91
CA LYS A 324 11.08 -27.19 12.09
C LYS A 324 10.74 -25.73 11.81
N LEU A 325 10.39 -25.38 10.57
CA LEU A 325 9.94 -24.02 10.23
C LEU A 325 8.78 -23.59 11.15
N PRO A 326 8.88 -22.47 11.88
CA PRO A 326 7.80 -22.01 12.76
C PRO A 326 6.53 -21.60 12.03
N GLN A 327 5.43 -21.43 12.77
CA GLN A 327 4.17 -20.96 12.21
C GLN A 327 4.26 -19.50 11.77
N VAL A 328 5.03 -18.68 12.51
CA VAL A 328 5.31 -17.28 12.17
C VAL A 328 6.82 -17.02 12.21
N SER A 329 7.38 -16.56 11.11
CA SER A 329 8.81 -16.29 10.98
C SER A 329 9.02 -14.88 10.46
N TRP A 330 9.60 -14.01 11.28
CA TRP A 330 10.14 -12.74 10.79
C TRP A 330 11.57 -12.95 10.33
N ILE A 331 11.96 -12.36 9.21
CA ILE A 331 13.33 -12.37 8.71
C ILE A 331 13.82 -10.92 8.67
N ASN A 332 14.91 -10.64 9.39
CA ASN A 332 15.62 -9.38 9.31
C ASN A 332 16.87 -9.60 8.45
N ALA A 333 16.94 -8.88 7.34
CA ALA A 333 18.06 -8.98 6.41
C ALA A 333 19.33 -8.37 7.05
N PRO A 334 20.52 -8.96 6.82
CA PRO A 334 21.76 -8.26 7.10
C PRO A 334 21.84 -6.93 6.34
N SER A 335 22.62 -5.96 6.83
CA SER A 335 22.65 -4.59 6.28
C SER A 335 22.94 -4.53 4.77
N ILE A 336 23.72 -5.48 4.23
CA ILE A 336 24.04 -5.52 2.79
C ILE A 336 22.85 -5.98 1.93
N TYR A 337 21.78 -6.52 2.51
CA TYR A 337 20.62 -7.10 1.84
C TYR A 337 19.26 -6.47 2.20
N CYS A 338 19.22 -5.53 3.14
CA CYS A 338 17.98 -4.88 3.61
C CYS A 338 17.37 -3.88 2.61
N GLU A 339 18.09 -3.51 1.55
CA GLU A 339 17.75 -2.47 0.57
C GLU A 339 17.92 -1.01 1.04
N HIS A 340 18.31 -0.76 2.29
CA HIS A 340 18.63 0.60 2.74
C HIS A 340 19.69 1.26 1.83
N PRO A 341 19.48 2.50 1.36
CA PRO A 341 20.47 3.23 0.59
C PRO A 341 21.78 3.39 1.35
N GLY A 342 22.91 3.00 0.74
CA GLY A 342 24.23 3.07 1.37
C GLY A 342 24.84 1.69 1.63
N PRO A 343 24.38 0.93 2.64
CA PRO A 343 24.87 -0.42 2.89
C PRO A 343 24.36 -1.43 1.85
N SER A 344 23.15 -1.21 1.28
CA SER A 344 22.51 -2.14 0.36
C SER A 344 22.12 -1.51 -0.99
N SER A 345 21.35 -2.27 -1.79
CA SER A 345 20.77 -1.89 -3.07
C SER A 345 19.60 -2.82 -3.44
N PRO A 346 18.68 -2.41 -4.34
CA PRO A 346 17.58 -3.26 -4.82
C PRO A 346 18.04 -4.61 -5.39
N VAL A 347 19.17 -4.64 -6.11
CA VAL A 347 19.71 -5.89 -6.66
C VAL A 347 20.22 -6.85 -5.57
N GLN A 348 20.82 -6.34 -4.49
CA GLN A 348 21.26 -7.17 -3.37
C GLN A 348 20.05 -7.73 -2.60
N GLY A 349 19.05 -6.90 -2.30
CA GLY A 349 17.80 -7.37 -1.70
C GLY A 349 17.09 -8.43 -2.55
N SER A 350 17.09 -8.25 -3.88
CA SER A 350 16.52 -9.25 -4.79
C SER A 350 17.18 -10.62 -4.70
N TRP A 351 18.51 -10.68 -4.52
CA TRP A 351 19.22 -11.94 -4.32
C TRP A 351 18.83 -12.60 -3.01
N PHE A 352 18.72 -11.83 -1.92
CA PHE A 352 18.33 -12.36 -0.61
C PHE A 352 16.90 -12.91 -0.63
N ILE A 353 15.96 -12.18 -1.27
CA ILE A 353 14.59 -12.66 -1.51
C ILE A 353 14.60 -13.96 -2.32
N GLN A 354 15.44 -14.04 -3.36
CA GLN A 354 15.58 -15.25 -4.16
C GLN A 354 16.04 -16.44 -3.31
N GLU A 355 17.04 -16.26 -2.45
CA GLU A 355 17.56 -17.33 -1.58
C GLU A 355 16.52 -17.83 -0.57
N ILE A 356 15.70 -16.92 -0.01
CA ILE A 356 14.58 -17.30 0.86
C ILE A 356 13.55 -18.13 0.08
N LEU A 357 13.18 -17.69 -1.14
CA LEU A 357 12.22 -18.40 -1.97
C LEU A 357 12.76 -19.78 -2.43
N ASP A 358 14.04 -19.86 -2.78
CA ASP A 358 14.69 -21.14 -3.11
C ASP A 358 14.75 -22.07 -1.90
N ALA A 359 14.99 -21.55 -0.69
CA ALA A 359 14.95 -22.34 0.54
C ALA A 359 13.56 -22.93 0.80
N LEU A 360 12.51 -22.11 0.70
CA LEU A 360 11.13 -22.53 0.91
C LEU A 360 10.69 -23.58 -0.12
N THR A 361 10.99 -23.35 -1.40
CA THR A 361 10.57 -24.23 -2.50
C THR A 361 11.40 -25.50 -2.62
N ALA A 362 12.56 -25.59 -1.93
CA ALA A 362 13.36 -26.81 -1.87
C ALA A 362 12.62 -27.99 -1.22
N VAL A 363 11.62 -27.71 -0.39
CA VAL A 363 10.73 -28.72 0.21
C VAL A 363 9.29 -28.43 -0.24
N PRO A 364 8.79 -29.07 -1.32
CA PRO A 364 7.47 -28.77 -1.87
C PRO A 364 6.32 -28.88 -0.89
N GLU A 365 6.39 -29.81 0.07
CA GLU A 365 5.38 -29.96 1.12
C GLU A 365 5.29 -28.70 1.99
N VAL A 366 6.43 -28.12 2.40
CA VAL A 366 6.46 -26.89 3.21
C VAL A 366 5.91 -25.73 2.38
N TRP A 367 6.45 -25.50 1.18
CA TRP A 367 6.00 -24.39 0.33
C TRP A 367 4.51 -24.46 -0.02
N SER A 368 3.96 -25.66 -0.23
CA SER A 368 2.52 -25.84 -0.49
C SER A 368 1.63 -25.27 0.62
N LYS A 369 2.19 -25.05 1.82
CA LYS A 369 1.51 -24.54 3.01
C LYS A 369 2.02 -23.16 3.48
N THR A 370 2.87 -22.49 2.70
CA THR A 370 3.54 -21.24 3.13
C THR A 370 2.96 -20.00 2.45
N VAL A 371 2.82 -18.94 3.24
CA VAL A 371 2.68 -17.57 2.77
C VAL A 371 4.01 -16.85 3.02
N PHE A 372 4.61 -16.28 1.96
CA PHE A 372 5.78 -15.40 2.07
C PHE A 372 5.38 -13.97 1.73
N LEU A 373 5.39 -13.09 2.73
CA LEU A 373 5.08 -11.67 2.60
C LEU A 373 6.38 -10.88 2.53
N ILE A 374 6.48 -10.00 1.53
CA ILE A 374 7.59 -9.06 1.40
C ILE A 374 6.99 -7.66 1.38
N ASN A 375 7.29 -6.86 2.39
CA ASN A 375 6.89 -5.45 2.47
C ASN A 375 8.10 -4.56 2.74
N PHE A 376 7.86 -3.26 2.83
CA PHE A 376 8.86 -2.25 3.17
C PHE A 376 8.38 -1.46 4.38
N ASP A 377 9.31 -0.99 5.20
CA ASP A 377 9.04 -0.21 6.42
C ASP A 377 8.51 1.21 6.11
N GLU A 378 9.15 1.93 5.20
CA GLU A 378 8.76 3.26 4.74
C GLU A 378 9.32 3.55 3.35
N ASN A 379 9.23 4.80 2.90
CA ASN A 379 9.41 5.18 1.51
C ASN A 379 10.76 5.82 1.19
N ASP A 380 11.71 5.89 2.13
CA ASP A 380 12.95 6.67 2.16
C ASP A 380 12.77 8.16 2.00
N GLY A 381 11.53 8.63 1.93
CA GLY A 381 11.18 9.92 1.35
C GLY A 381 11.01 9.94 -0.17
N TYR A 382 11.15 8.83 -0.90
CA TYR A 382 10.75 8.74 -2.32
C TYR A 382 9.26 9.05 -2.51
N PHE A 383 8.96 9.75 -3.60
CA PHE A 383 7.62 10.24 -3.89
C PHE A 383 6.65 9.11 -4.22
N ASP A 384 5.40 9.26 -3.78
CA ASP A 384 4.24 8.47 -4.23
C ASP A 384 3.06 9.42 -4.39
N HIS A 385 2.28 9.25 -5.45
CA HIS A 385 1.25 10.21 -5.83
C HIS A 385 -0.12 10.00 -5.17
N VAL A 386 -0.37 8.81 -4.60
CA VAL A 386 -1.70 8.45 -4.11
C VAL A 386 -1.94 9.16 -2.78
N PRO A 387 -3.10 9.84 -2.61
CA PRO A 387 -3.43 10.46 -1.34
C PRO A 387 -3.48 9.41 -0.23
N SER A 388 -2.73 9.64 0.85
CA SER A 388 -2.69 8.69 1.95
C SER A 388 -4.05 8.62 2.67
N PRO A 389 -4.58 7.42 2.98
CA PRO A 389 -5.88 7.24 3.60
C PRO A 389 -5.80 7.53 5.11
N SER A 390 -5.29 8.70 5.47
CA SER A 390 -5.09 9.20 6.83
C SER A 390 -6.38 9.73 7.46
N ALA A 391 -6.43 9.70 8.79
CA ALA A 391 -7.43 10.40 9.61
C ALA A 391 -7.57 11.88 9.20
N PRO A 392 -8.76 12.53 9.26
CA PRO A 392 -8.92 13.95 8.99
C PRO A 392 -7.93 14.82 9.79
N THR A 393 -7.33 15.82 9.15
CA THR A 393 -6.37 16.72 9.84
C THR A 393 -7.06 17.40 11.01
N LEU A 394 -6.44 17.31 12.19
CA LEU A 394 -6.82 18.08 13.36
C LEU A 394 -6.26 19.50 13.20
N GLN A 395 -7.16 20.48 13.19
CA GLN A 395 -6.81 21.89 13.03
C GLN A 395 -6.45 22.53 14.38
N PRO A 396 -5.76 23.69 14.38
CA PRO A 396 -5.38 24.39 15.62
C PRO A 396 -6.55 24.78 16.53
N ASP A 397 -7.76 24.91 15.99
CA ASP A 397 -8.99 25.18 16.72
C ASP A 397 -9.68 23.92 17.28
N ASN A 398 -8.99 22.76 17.21
CA ASN A 398 -9.48 21.43 17.57
C ASN A 398 -10.66 20.92 16.74
N THR A 399 -10.94 21.53 15.60
CA THR A 399 -11.87 20.99 14.60
C THR A 399 -11.14 20.08 13.61
N TYR A 400 -11.89 19.26 12.87
CA TYR A 400 -11.33 18.43 11.81
C TYR A 400 -11.51 19.08 10.43
N ALA A 401 -10.49 18.98 9.59
CA ALA A 401 -10.64 19.24 8.15
C ALA A 401 -11.36 18.06 7.50
N GLY A 402 -12.70 18.08 7.58
CA GLY A 402 -13.59 16.98 7.20
C GLY A 402 -14.25 16.35 8.43
N LYS A 403 -14.70 15.09 8.32
CA LYS A 403 -15.48 14.43 9.38
C LYS A 403 -15.22 12.92 9.43
N SER A 404 -15.69 12.27 10.48
CA SER A 404 -15.60 10.82 10.65
C SER A 404 -16.90 10.26 11.22
N THR A 405 -17.26 9.04 10.84
CA THR A 405 -18.28 8.26 11.57
C THR A 405 -17.72 7.60 12.83
N LEU A 406 -16.40 7.48 12.95
CA LEU A 406 -15.73 7.05 14.18
C LEU A 406 -15.78 8.17 15.22
N SER A 407 -15.78 7.78 16.50
CA SER A 407 -15.77 8.76 17.59
C SER A 407 -14.42 9.50 17.67
N PRO A 408 -14.38 10.72 18.23
CA PRO A 408 -13.11 11.40 18.51
C PRO A 408 -12.16 10.58 19.38
N ALA A 409 -12.68 9.72 20.28
CA ALA A 409 -11.88 8.82 21.11
C ALA A 409 -11.19 7.76 20.26
N ASP A 410 -11.92 7.12 19.34
CA ASP A 410 -11.37 6.13 18.40
C ASP A 410 -10.30 6.74 17.49
N MET A 411 -10.53 7.98 17.06
CA MET A 411 -9.62 8.73 16.22
C MET A 411 -8.37 9.26 16.96
N ARG A 412 -8.43 9.43 18.29
CA ARG A 412 -7.36 10.05 19.09
C ARG A 412 -6.01 9.35 18.95
N HIS A 413 -6.03 8.05 18.66
CA HIS A 413 -4.82 7.24 18.50
C HIS A 413 -4.07 7.51 17.18
N GLU A 414 -4.65 8.28 16.25
CA GLU A 414 -4.06 8.61 14.96
C GLU A 414 -3.37 9.98 14.91
N TYR A 415 -3.29 10.69 16.04
CA TYR A 415 -2.71 12.02 16.12
C TYR A 415 -1.53 12.08 17.09
N TYR A 416 -0.54 12.90 16.75
CA TYR A 416 0.58 13.19 17.64
C TYR A 416 0.19 14.18 18.74
N VAL A 417 -0.59 13.66 19.69
CA VAL A 417 -1.09 14.37 20.87
C VAL A 417 -0.62 13.75 22.19
N HIS A 418 -0.01 12.57 22.10
CA HIS A 418 0.45 11.76 23.23
C HIS A 418 1.84 12.21 23.67
N ASP A 419 2.14 11.99 24.95
CA ASP A 419 3.45 12.34 25.49
C ASP A 419 4.52 11.33 25.03
N ALA A 420 5.79 11.72 25.12
CA ALA A 420 6.89 10.84 24.77
C ALA A 420 6.92 9.60 25.70
N PRO A 421 7.39 8.43 25.21
CA PRO A 421 7.56 7.24 26.05
C PRO A 421 8.49 7.51 27.24
N LEU A 422 8.27 6.82 28.35
CA LEU A 422 9.06 7.01 29.56
C LEU A 422 10.57 6.80 29.30
N GLY A 423 11.38 7.81 29.61
CA GLY A 423 12.83 7.79 29.43
C GLY A 423 13.30 8.26 28.05
N SER A 424 12.37 8.57 27.15
CA SER A 424 12.67 9.17 25.85
C SER A 424 13.26 10.57 25.99
N THR A 425 14.20 10.90 25.10
CA THR A 425 14.92 12.18 25.11
C THR A 425 15.00 12.86 23.75
N SER A 426 14.62 12.18 22.65
CA SER A 426 14.83 12.67 21.29
C SER A 426 13.56 12.91 20.48
N GLN A 427 12.37 12.65 21.06
CA GLN A 427 11.12 12.91 20.33
C GLN A 427 10.97 14.39 19.98
N PRO A 428 10.50 14.72 18.77
CA PRO A 428 10.09 16.08 18.47
C PRO A 428 8.89 16.49 19.34
N ASN A 429 8.62 17.79 19.41
CA ASN A 429 7.43 18.28 20.09
C ASN A 429 6.18 17.75 19.39
N LYS A 430 5.19 17.32 20.18
CA LYS A 430 3.86 16.97 19.68
C LYS A 430 3.24 18.17 18.95
N ASP A 431 2.66 17.90 17.78
CA ASP A 431 2.23 18.91 16.82
C ASP A 431 0.80 18.69 16.28
N ASN A 432 0.05 17.75 16.89
CA ASN A 432 -1.28 17.32 16.44
C ASN A 432 -1.29 16.69 15.02
N GLY A 433 -0.12 16.43 14.44
CA GLY A 433 0.03 15.84 13.13
C GLY A 433 -0.59 14.45 13.06
N VAL A 434 -1.10 14.08 11.89
CA VAL A 434 -1.68 12.75 11.68
C VAL A 434 -0.56 11.75 11.48
N TYR A 435 -0.59 10.64 12.21
CA TYR A 435 0.41 9.59 12.07
C TYR A 435 0.40 8.99 10.67
N GLY A 436 -0.73 8.48 10.20
CA GLY A 436 -0.85 7.84 8.90
C GLY A 436 -2.22 7.17 8.69
N PRO A 437 -2.33 6.14 7.82
CA PRO A 437 -1.28 5.55 6.99
C PRO A 437 -0.46 6.56 6.16
N GLY A 438 0.82 6.28 5.97
CA GLY A 438 1.79 7.09 5.23
C GLY A 438 1.73 6.89 3.71
N PRO A 439 2.77 7.25 2.95
CA PRO A 439 2.88 6.95 1.52
C PRO A 439 2.76 5.45 1.21
N ARG A 440 2.41 5.10 -0.03
CA ARG A 440 2.41 3.69 -0.44
C ARG A 440 3.82 3.13 -0.48
N VAL A 441 3.94 1.89 -0.04
CA VAL A 441 5.16 1.09 -0.13
C VAL A 441 4.83 -0.27 -0.74
N PRO A 442 5.77 -0.96 -1.42
CA PRO A 442 5.46 -2.25 -2.03
C PRO A 442 5.03 -3.32 -1.02
N LEU A 443 4.06 -4.15 -1.40
CA LEU A 443 3.77 -5.44 -0.76
C LEU A 443 3.59 -6.53 -1.82
N PHE A 444 4.48 -7.51 -1.79
CA PHE A 444 4.35 -8.76 -2.53
C PHE A 444 3.72 -9.82 -1.64
N VAL A 445 2.70 -10.51 -2.16
CA VAL A 445 2.11 -11.67 -1.52
C VAL A 445 2.52 -12.90 -2.33
N ILE A 446 3.57 -13.60 -1.91
CA ILE A 446 4.15 -14.73 -2.65
C ILE A 446 3.71 -16.04 -2.00
N SER A 447 2.88 -16.80 -2.70
CA SER A 447 2.32 -18.03 -2.18
C SER A 447 1.66 -18.85 -3.29
N PRO A 448 1.49 -20.18 -3.13
CA PRO A 448 0.64 -20.96 -4.01
C PRO A 448 -0.80 -20.45 -4.14
N TRP A 449 -1.31 -19.72 -3.14
CA TRP A 449 -2.66 -19.10 -3.15
C TRP A 449 -2.73 -17.72 -3.80
N SER A 450 -1.62 -17.14 -4.26
CA SER A 450 -1.59 -15.76 -4.78
C SER A 450 -1.04 -15.64 -6.20
N ARG A 451 -0.96 -16.77 -6.92
CA ARG A 451 -0.43 -16.87 -8.29
C ARG A 451 -1.29 -16.10 -9.30
N GLY A 452 -0.68 -15.69 -10.41
CA GLY A 452 -1.40 -15.13 -11.56
C GLY A 452 -1.09 -13.67 -11.87
N GLY A 453 -0.14 -13.03 -11.19
CA GLY A 453 0.21 -11.63 -11.45
C GLY A 453 -0.97 -10.68 -11.21
N ILE A 454 -1.72 -10.89 -10.13
CA ILE A 454 -2.98 -10.17 -9.86
C ILE A 454 -2.67 -8.89 -9.06
N VAL A 455 -3.37 -7.78 -9.32
CA VAL A 455 -3.30 -6.58 -8.46
C VAL A 455 -4.41 -6.59 -7.42
N ASN A 456 -4.10 -6.19 -6.19
CA ASN A 456 -5.08 -5.90 -5.15
C ASN A 456 -5.00 -4.42 -4.75
N SER A 457 -6.13 -3.72 -4.86
CA SER A 457 -6.26 -2.28 -4.59
C SER A 457 -7.10 -1.97 -3.34
N GLN A 458 -7.26 -2.94 -2.44
CA GLN A 458 -7.78 -2.70 -1.09
C GLN A 458 -6.73 -1.95 -0.28
N ILE A 459 -7.18 -0.98 0.53
CA ILE A 459 -6.28 -0.25 1.43
C ILE A 459 -5.76 -1.19 2.51
N PHE A 460 -4.44 -1.22 2.64
CA PHE A 460 -3.72 -1.95 3.67
C PHE A 460 -2.62 -1.07 4.27
N ASP A 461 -2.14 -1.46 5.45
CA ASP A 461 -0.92 -0.94 6.07
C ASP A 461 -0.18 -2.04 6.84
N HIS A 462 0.87 -1.71 7.59
CA HIS A 462 1.62 -2.71 8.36
C HIS A 462 0.81 -3.51 9.38
N THR A 463 -0.27 -2.95 9.92
CA THR A 463 -1.16 -3.67 10.84
C THR A 463 -1.96 -4.77 10.13
N SER A 464 -2.07 -4.69 8.81
CA SER A 464 -2.77 -5.68 7.98
C SER A 464 -2.08 -7.05 8.02
N VAL A 465 -0.75 -7.08 8.19
CA VAL A 465 -0.01 -8.34 8.42
C VAL A 465 -0.42 -8.98 9.74
N LEU A 466 -0.52 -8.20 10.81
CA LEU A 466 -0.96 -8.72 12.11
C LEU A 466 -2.41 -9.21 12.02
N MET A 467 -3.31 -8.47 11.38
CA MET A 467 -4.70 -8.90 11.16
C MET A 467 -4.80 -10.21 10.36
N PHE A 468 -3.93 -10.43 9.37
CA PHE A 468 -3.83 -11.72 8.67
C PHE A 468 -3.44 -12.85 9.64
N LEU A 469 -2.45 -12.62 10.50
CA LEU A 469 -2.04 -13.57 11.53
C LEU A 469 -3.17 -13.83 12.55
N GLU A 470 -3.99 -12.83 12.90
CA GLU A 470 -5.19 -13.03 13.75
C GLU A 470 -6.18 -13.97 13.07
N LYS A 471 -6.47 -13.75 11.78
CA LYS A 471 -7.39 -14.60 11.00
C LYS A 471 -6.88 -16.03 10.90
N ARG A 472 -5.57 -16.20 10.77
CA ARG A 472 -4.97 -17.52 10.65
C ARG A 472 -4.88 -18.25 11.99
N PHE A 473 -4.33 -17.63 13.02
CA PHE A 473 -3.92 -18.31 14.25
C PHE A 473 -4.83 -18.01 15.46
N GLY A 474 -5.81 -17.11 15.32
CA GLY A 474 -6.76 -16.79 16.38
C GLY A 474 -6.19 -15.92 17.52
N VAL A 475 -4.99 -15.37 17.35
CA VAL A 475 -4.32 -14.50 18.34
C VAL A 475 -4.61 -13.05 17.98
N LYS A 476 -5.34 -12.32 18.83
CA LYS A 476 -5.71 -10.92 18.57
C LYS A 476 -4.61 -9.94 19.03
N GLU A 477 -4.19 -9.02 18.16
CA GLU A 477 -3.39 -7.85 18.50
C GLU A 477 -4.29 -6.71 19.01
N SER A 478 -4.33 -6.54 20.33
CA SER A 478 -5.18 -5.55 21.00
C SER A 478 -4.74 -4.10 20.79
N ASN A 479 -3.50 -3.87 20.35
CA ASN A 479 -2.94 -2.53 20.21
C ASN A 479 -3.31 -1.85 18.88
N ILE A 480 -3.84 -2.58 17.88
CA ILE A 480 -4.30 -1.98 16.61
C ILE A 480 -5.48 -1.06 16.92
N SER A 481 -5.36 0.21 16.53
CA SER A 481 -6.39 1.22 16.80
C SER A 481 -7.73 0.89 16.12
N PRO A 482 -8.86 1.39 16.65
CA PRO A 482 -10.15 1.25 15.99
C PRO A 482 -10.17 1.83 14.57
N TYR A 483 -9.43 2.92 14.34
CA TYR A 483 -9.25 3.50 13.02
C TYR A 483 -8.61 2.53 12.02
N ARG A 484 -7.48 1.91 12.38
CA ARG A 484 -6.77 0.98 11.50
C ARG A 484 -7.62 -0.24 11.17
N ARG A 485 -8.34 -0.80 12.14
CA ARG A 485 -9.29 -1.91 11.90
C ARG A 485 -10.46 -1.53 11.00
N THR A 486 -10.84 -0.27 10.99
CA THR A 486 -11.95 0.23 10.18
C THR A 486 -11.54 0.45 8.73
N VAL A 487 -10.35 1.00 8.51
CA VAL A 487 -9.91 1.47 7.18
C VAL A 487 -9.05 0.44 6.44
N CYS A 488 -8.16 -0.26 7.15
CA CYS A 488 -7.23 -1.21 6.55
C CYS A 488 -7.82 -2.62 6.53
N GLY A 489 -7.63 -3.35 5.43
CA GLY A 489 -8.03 -4.75 5.31
C GLY A 489 -7.07 -5.72 6.02
N ASP A 490 -7.46 -6.99 6.14
CA ASP A 490 -6.71 -8.04 6.85
C ASP A 490 -5.80 -8.90 5.93
N LEU A 491 -5.49 -8.39 4.73
CA LEU A 491 -4.79 -9.08 3.62
C LEU A 491 -5.45 -10.31 3.03
N THR A 492 -6.56 -10.82 3.57
CA THR A 492 -7.15 -12.08 3.07
C THR A 492 -7.64 -12.00 1.62
N SER A 493 -8.06 -10.82 1.16
CA SER A 493 -8.46 -10.56 -0.24
C SER A 493 -7.31 -10.68 -1.24
N ALA A 494 -6.05 -10.68 -0.79
CA ALA A 494 -4.88 -10.89 -1.66
C ALA A 494 -4.69 -12.35 -2.09
N PHE A 495 -5.50 -13.28 -1.59
CA PHE A 495 -5.37 -14.71 -1.83
C PHE A 495 -6.60 -15.31 -2.50
N ASN A 496 -6.41 -16.39 -3.25
CA ASN A 496 -7.43 -17.32 -3.68
C ASN A 496 -7.28 -18.61 -2.85
N PHE A 497 -7.94 -18.70 -1.70
CA PHE A 497 -7.92 -19.94 -0.89
C PHE A 497 -8.84 -21.03 -1.43
N LYS A 498 -9.90 -20.66 -2.16
CA LYS A 498 -10.97 -21.57 -2.58
C LYS A 498 -10.54 -22.50 -3.72
N THR A 499 -9.97 -21.93 -4.78
CA THR A 499 -9.54 -22.69 -5.98
C THR A 499 -8.12 -22.33 -6.45
N PRO A 500 -7.12 -22.20 -5.55
CA PRO A 500 -5.76 -21.77 -5.88
C PRO A 500 -5.09 -22.55 -7.01
N ASN A 501 -5.46 -23.82 -7.19
CA ASN A 501 -4.87 -24.74 -8.17
C ASN A 501 -5.56 -24.72 -9.54
N GLU A 502 -6.60 -23.89 -9.70
CA GLU A 502 -7.28 -23.67 -10.98
C GLU A 502 -6.83 -22.38 -11.67
N ASP A 503 -6.03 -21.54 -10.99
CA ASP A 503 -5.51 -20.30 -11.53
C ASP A 503 -4.62 -20.54 -12.76
N VAL A 504 -4.84 -19.73 -13.81
CA VAL A 504 -4.00 -19.74 -15.00
C VAL A 504 -2.66 -19.10 -14.65
N LEU A 505 -1.58 -19.87 -14.80
CA LEU A 505 -0.23 -19.36 -14.58
C LEU A 505 0.09 -18.25 -15.60
N PRO A 506 0.72 -17.15 -15.17
CA PRO A 506 1.02 -16.05 -16.06
C PRO A 506 2.02 -16.49 -17.14
N THR A 507 1.75 -16.13 -18.39
CA THR A 507 2.74 -16.15 -19.48
C THR A 507 3.34 -14.75 -19.60
N LEU A 508 4.64 -14.57 -19.36
CA LEU A 508 5.28 -13.31 -19.77
C LEU A 508 5.37 -13.32 -21.30
N ASN A 509 4.81 -12.30 -21.95
CA ASN A 509 5.15 -12.02 -23.34
C ASN A 509 6.58 -11.50 -23.38
N GLY A 510 7.46 -12.25 -24.04
CA GLY A 510 8.84 -11.84 -24.25
C GLY A 510 9.83 -12.81 -23.64
N LYS A 511 10.36 -13.70 -24.49
CA LYS A 511 11.71 -14.21 -24.30
C LYS A 511 12.50 -13.92 -25.56
N GLN A 512 13.66 -13.30 -25.37
CA GLN A 512 14.79 -13.45 -26.26
C GLN A 512 15.70 -14.55 -25.68
N THR A 513 16.17 -15.47 -26.53
CA THR A 513 17.27 -16.39 -26.18
C THR A 513 18.55 -15.59 -25.93
N ARG A 514 19.58 -16.20 -25.31
CA ARG A 514 20.91 -15.59 -25.15
C ARG A 514 21.46 -15.07 -26.49
N GLU A 515 21.30 -15.84 -27.56
CA GLU A 515 21.69 -15.40 -28.92
C GLU A 515 20.86 -14.21 -29.41
N GLN A 516 19.56 -14.15 -29.11
CA GLN A 516 18.72 -13.00 -29.44
C GLN A 516 19.07 -11.77 -28.58
N ALA A 517 19.48 -11.96 -27.32
CA ALA A 517 19.97 -10.89 -26.45
C ALA A 517 21.35 -10.36 -26.91
N ASP A 518 22.26 -11.26 -27.33
CA ASP A 518 23.58 -10.91 -27.87
C ASP A 518 23.48 -10.24 -29.26
N GLN A 519 22.52 -10.67 -30.10
CA GLN A 519 22.18 -10.00 -31.36
C GLN A 519 21.50 -8.64 -31.13
N LEU A 520 20.56 -8.54 -30.19
CA LEU A 520 19.93 -7.27 -29.83
C LEU A 520 20.98 -6.28 -29.34
N ARG A 521 21.84 -6.68 -28.40
CA ARG A 521 22.98 -5.88 -27.93
C ARG A 521 23.85 -5.41 -29.10
N SER A 522 24.24 -6.32 -29.98
CA SER A 522 25.11 -6.02 -31.14
C SER A 522 24.44 -5.16 -32.22
N SER A 523 23.10 -5.16 -32.30
CA SER A 523 22.31 -4.29 -33.19
C SER A 523 22.07 -2.90 -32.60
N GLN A 524 21.82 -2.82 -31.29
CA GLN A 524 21.66 -1.57 -30.53
C GLN A 524 22.96 -0.77 -30.49
N GLN A 525 24.10 -1.46 -30.38
CA GLN A 525 25.42 -0.83 -30.38
C GLN A 525 25.79 -0.11 -31.69
N LYS A 526 24.97 -0.27 -32.74
CA LYS A 526 25.13 0.38 -34.06
C LYS A 526 24.22 1.59 -34.25
N LEU A 527 23.31 1.87 -33.31
CA LEU A 527 22.41 3.02 -33.39
C LEU A 527 23.07 4.27 -32.77
N PRO A 528 22.86 5.47 -33.33
CA PRO A 528 23.23 6.71 -32.67
C PRO A 528 22.35 6.95 -31.43
N ASN A 529 22.90 7.69 -30.47
CA ASN A 529 22.24 7.98 -29.20
C ASN A 529 20.87 8.67 -29.40
N VAL A 530 19.92 8.28 -28.55
CA VAL A 530 18.62 8.94 -28.44
C VAL A 530 18.83 10.39 -27.99
N PRO A 531 18.31 11.40 -28.71
CA PRO A 531 18.43 12.78 -28.28
C PRO A 531 17.63 13.03 -27.00
N ILE A 532 18.23 13.78 -26.08
CA ILE A 532 17.65 14.16 -24.81
C ILE A 532 16.61 15.29 -25.04
N PRO A 533 15.36 15.14 -24.56
CA PRO A 533 14.38 16.22 -24.62
C PRO A 533 14.63 17.25 -23.50
N ASN A 534 14.59 18.54 -23.84
CA ASN A 534 14.89 19.67 -22.94
C ASN A 534 13.71 20.12 -22.06
N ASN A 535 12.66 19.31 -21.92
CA ASN A 535 11.38 19.70 -21.31
C ASN A 535 10.96 18.77 -20.17
N LEU A 536 10.12 19.27 -19.25
CA LEU A 536 9.40 18.44 -18.27
C LEU A 536 8.63 17.34 -19.00
N GLN A 537 9.06 16.08 -18.86
CA GLN A 537 8.39 14.92 -19.43
C GLN A 537 7.84 14.05 -18.32
N MET A 538 6.55 13.75 -18.44
CA MET A 538 5.91 12.75 -17.59
C MET A 538 6.48 11.36 -17.87
N PRO A 539 6.73 10.55 -16.84
CA PRO A 539 7.00 9.12 -17.03
C PRO A 539 5.89 8.46 -17.84
N ILE A 540 6.26 7.44 -18.61
CA ILE A 540 5.31 6.62 -19.36
C ILE A 540 5.18 5.28 -18.63
N GLN A 541 3.97 4.93 -18.22
CA GLN A 541 3.63 3.60 -17.70
C GLN A 541 3.34 2.66 -18.88
N ALA A 542 3.73 1.39 -18.77
CA ALA A 542 3.37 0.41 -19.79
C ALA A 542 1.85 0.23 -19.85
N SER A 543 1.25 0.40 -21.03
CA SER A 543 -0.19 0.29 -21.20
C SER A 543 -0.67 -1.16 -21.09
N GLY A 544 -1.91 -1.33 -20.63
CA GLY A 544 -2.59 -2.62 -20.58
C GLY A 544 -3.22 -2.94 -19.23
N ILE A 545 -4.09 -3.95 -19.24
CA ILE A 545 -4.84 -4.39 -18.06
C ILE A 545 -4.14 -5.53 -17.33
N ARG A 546 -4.44 -5.63 -16.04
CA ARG A 546 -4.05 -6.73 -15.15
C ARG A 546 -5.31 -7.32 -14.51
N ARG A 547 -5.32 -8.62 -14.21
CA ARG A 547 -6.36 -9.20 -13.33
C ARG A 547 -6.34 -8.47 -11.98
N SER A 548 -7.50 -8.15 -11.44
CA SER A 548 -7.65 -7.42 -10.19
C SER A 548 -8.53 -8.19 -9.22
N LYS A 549 -8.18 -8.16 -7.93
CA LYS A 549 -8.96 -8.79 -6.87
C LYS A 549 -10.32 -8.12 -6.67
N ALA A 550 -11.30 -8.92 -6.27
CA ALA A 550 -12.55 -8.43 -5.71
C ALA A 550 -12.27 -7.54 -4.49
N LEU A 551 -12.92 -6.38 -4.40
CA LEU A 551 -12.73 -5.45 -3.28
C LEU A 551 -14.02 -5.28 -2.48
N PRO A 552 -13.94 -4.96 -1.17
CA PRO A 552 -15.10 -4.91 -0.28
C PRO A 552 -15.88 -3.59 -0.34
N TYR A 553 -15.68 -2.77 -1.38
CA TYR A 553 -16.14 -1.39 -1.42
C TYR A 553 -17.46 -1.22 -2.17
N GLU A 554 -18.42 -0.55 -1.56
CA GLU A 554 -19.63 -0.06 -2.22
C GLU A 554 -19.82 1.41 -1.81
N LEU A 555 -19.28 2.30 -2.62
CA LEU A 555 -19.09 3.71 -2.25
C LEU A 555 -19.99 4.62 -3.07
N HIS A 556 -20.56 5.62 -2.40
CA HIS A 556 -21.36 6.66 -3.02
C HIS A 556 -20.99 8.03 -2.48
N THR A 557 -20.98 9.03 -3.37
CA THR A 557 -21.01 10.43 -3.00
C THR A 557 -21.95 11.16 -3.93
N SER A 558 -22.87 11.94 -3.38
CA SER A 558 -23.85 12.76 -4.12
C SER A 558 -23.86 14.18 -3.57
N ALA A 559 -24.16 15.16 -4.42
CA ALA A 559 -24.33 16.54 -4.01
C ALA A 559 -25.80 16.91 -3.83
N ARG A 560 -26.04 17.94 -3.02
CA ARG A 560 -27.28 18.70 -2.95
C ARG A 560 -26.95 20.18 -2.94
N CYS A 561 -27.33 20.90 -3.99
CA CYS A 561 -27.35 22.35 -4.01
C CYS A 561 -28.51 22.89 -3.17
N LEU A 562 -28.19 23.56 -2.05
CA LEU A 562 -29.13 24.22 -1.15
C LEU A 562 -29.13 25.72 -1.46
N ASN A 563 -29.75 26.09 -2.58
CA ASN A 563 -29.67 27.43 -3.17
C ASN A 563 -30.02 28.55 -2.17
N ASN A 564 -31.11 28.38 -1.40
CA ASN A 564 -31.56 29.39 -0.44
C ASN A 564 -30.61 29.55 0.76
N ASP A 565 -29.83 28.52 1.08
CA ASP A 565 -28.87 28.54 2.18
C ASP A 565 -27.49 29.03 1.71
N GLY A 566 -27.29 29.18 0.39
CA GLY A 566 -25.99 29.52 -0.20
C GLY A 566 -24.94 28.42 -0.04
N THR A 567 -25.37 27.16 0.12
CA THR A 567 -24.48 26.04 0.41
C THR A 567 -24.61 24.85 -0.54
N VAL A 568 -23.53 24.09 -0.67
CA VAL A 568 -23.52 22.77 -1.32
C VAL A 568 -23.23 21.73 -0.25
N LYS A 569 -24.11 20.73 -0.14
CA LYS A 569 -23.95 19.60 0.76
C LYS A 569 -23.49 18.37 -0.01
N LEU A 570 -22.41 17.71 0.42
CA LEU A 570 -22.05 16.39 -0.06
C LEU A 570 -22.49 15.34 0.95
N LEU A 571 -23.13 14.27 0.46
CA LEU A 571 -23.48 13.07 1.20
C LEU A 571 -22.56 11.93 0.76
N PHE A 572 -21.87 11.33 1.73
CA PHE A 572 -21.04 10.15 1.58
C PHE A 572 -21.79 8.94 2.14
N SER A 573 -21.75 7.82 1.44
CA SER A 573 -22.33 6.56 1.90
C SER A 573 -21.41 5.41 1.52
N ASN A 574 -21.28 4.47 2.45
CA ASN A 574 -20.54 3.23 2.26
C ASN A 574 -21.47 2.08 2.64
N THR A 575 -22.01 1.39 1.65
CA THR A 575 -22.85 0.19 1.83
C THR A 575 -22.03 -1.10 1.75
N GLY A 576 -20.72 -0.98 1.51
CA GLY A 576 -19.79 -2.09 1.44
C GLY A 576 -19.39 -2.62 2.81
N ALA A 577 -18.42 -3.53 2.82
CA ALA A 577 -18.01 -4.27 4.01
C ALA A 577 -16.74 -3.73 4.71
N GLN A 578 -16.01 -2.81 4.07
CA GLN A 578 -14.82 -2.16 4.65
C GLN A 578 -15.05 -0.65 4.74
N GLY A 579 -14.59 -0.01 5.82
CA GLY A 579 -14.57 1.44 5.92
C GLY A 579 -13.72 2.10 4.82
N ALA A 580 -14.09 3.32 4.42
CA ALA A 580 -13.41 4.04 3.35
C ALA A 580 -13.06 5.48 3.77
N VAL A 581 -11.96 5.98 3.21
CA VAL A 581 -11.55 7.38 3.32
C VAL A 581 -11.83 8.08 1.99
N PHE A 582 -12.61 9.15 2.02
CA PHE A 582 -12.82 10.05 0.89
C PHE A 582 -12.01 11.33 1.07
N HIS A 583 -11.38 11.80 0.00
CA HIS A 583 -10.68 13.07 -0.03
C HIS A 583 -11.48 14.06 -0.86
N VAL A 584 -11.68 15.28 -0.36
CA VAL A 584 -12.31 16.37 -1.11
C VAL A 584 -11.39 17.57 -1.19
N TYR A 585 -10.99 17.87 -2.42
CA TYR A 585 -10.23 19.07 -2.77
C TYR A 585 -11.20 20.10 -3.34
N ASP A 586 -11.28 21.27 -2.69
CA ASP A 586 -11.97 22.42 -3.27
C ASP A 586 -11.02 23.08 -4.28
N LYS A 587 -11.29 22.87 -5.57
CA LYS A 587 -10.43 23.36 -6.66
C LYS A 587 -10.42 24.88 -6.79
N LEU A 588 -11.38 25.58 -6.18
CA LEU A 588 -11.35 27.04 -6.07
C LEU A 588 -10.47 27.52 -4.90
N ASN A 589 -10.15 26.63 -3.95
CA ASN A 589 -9.43 26.96 -2.72
C ASN A 589 -8.33 25.92 -2.38
N LEU A 590 -7.50 25.52 -3.35
CA LEU A 590 -6.48 24.46 -3.18
C LEU A 590 -5.36 24.78 -2.17
N SER A 591 -5.29 26.00 -1.62
CA SER A 591 -4.43 26.30 -0.47
C SER A 591 -5.00 25.78 0.86
N ARG A 592 -6.30 25.51 0.94
CA ARG A 592 -6.93 24.95 2.15
C ARG A 592 -6.51 23.51 2.33
N VAL A 593 -6.50 23.03 3.58
CA VAL A 593 -6.31 21.61 3.86
C VAL A 593 -7.45 20.83 3.18
N PRO A 594 -7.17 19.80 2.38
CA PRO A 594 -8.23 18.98 1.79
C PRO A 594 -9.05 18.31 2.89
N ARG A 595 -10.37 18.30 2.74
CA ARG A 595 -11.24 17.65 3.72
C ARG A 595 -11.20 16.14 3.52
N ARG A 596 -11.01 15.40 4.60
CA ARG A 596 -11.03 13.93 4.62
C ARG A 596 -12.26 13.41 5.34
N TYR A 597 -12.86 12.34 4.82
CA TYR A 597 -14.07 11.76 5.37
C TYR A 597 -13.89 10.28 5.59
N ILE A 598 -14.04 9.83 6.83
CA ILE A 598 -14.01 8.41 7.16
C ILE A 598 -15.45 7.94 7.31
N VAL A 599 -15.81 6.93 6.53
CA VAL A 599 -17.15 6.34 6.57
C VAL A 599 -17.01 4.84 6.77
N GLU A 600 -17.35 4.38 7.97
CA GLU A 600 -17.43 2.95 8.29
C GLU A 600 -18.41 2.22 7.36
N ALA A 601 -18.21 0.91 7.22
CA ALA A 601 -19.12 0.01 6.52
C ALA A 601 -20.56 0.18 7.02
N GLY A 602 -21.51 0.23 6.08
CA GLY A 602 -22.94 0.42 6.35
C GLY A 602 -23.35 1.81 6.85
N LYS A 603 -22.44 2.80 6.90
CA LYS A 603 -22.73 4.14 7.44
C LYS A 603 -22.80 5.22 6.34
N THR A 604 -23.31 6.37 6.76
CA THR A 604 -23.38 7.59 5.95
C THR A 604 -22.84 8.77 6.73
N LEU A 605 -22.30 9.75 6.02
CA LEU A 605 -21.77 10.98 6.58
C LEU A 605 -22.06 12.13 5.61
N ASP A 606 -22.21 13.35 6.10
CA ASP A 606 -22.39 14.51 5.24
C ASP A 606 -21.62 15.73 5.72
N ASP A 607 -21.31 16.62 4.78
CA ASP A 607 -20.72 17.91 5.08
C ASP A 607 -21.13 19.00 4.10
N VAL A 608 -20.94 20.25 4.53
CA VAL A 608 -21.46 21.44 3.85
C VAL A 608 -20.31 22.39 3.50
N TRP A 609 -20.40 22.97 2.30
CA TRP A 609 -19.57 24.05 1.82
C TRP A 609 -20.42 25.31 1.70
N ASN A 610 -20.03 26.38 2.38
CA ASN A 610 -20.69 27.68 2.26
C ASN A 610 -20.15 28.43 1.04
N VAL A 611 -20.60 28.00 -0.13
CA VAL A 611 -20.07 28.46 -1.42
C VAL A 611 -20.47 29.90 -1.73
N GLN A 612 -21.58 30.38 -1.18
CA GLN A 612 -21.94 31.79 -1.28
C GLN A 612 -20.91 32.68 -0.58
N LYS A 613 -20.56 32.33 0.65
CA LYS A 613 -19.55 33.05 1.44
C LYS A 613 -18.15 32.90 0.85
N ASP A 614 -17.77 31.68 0.49
CA ASP A 614 -16.39 31.37 0.15
C ASP A 614 -16.04 31.75 -1.30
N ASN A 615 -17.00 31.62 -2.22
CA ASN A 615 -16.76 31.63 -3.66
C ASN A 615 -17.84 32.37 -4.45
N GLN A 616 -18.66 33.20 -3.79
CA GLN A 616 -19.76 33.97 -4.43
C GLN A 616 -20.73 33.08 -5.21
N GLY A 617 -21.02 31.88 -4.70
CA GLY A 617 -21.96 30.91 -5.28
C GLY A 617 -21.29 29.84 -6.14
N LEU A 618 -20.04 30.04 -6.57
CA LEU A 618 -19.28 29.08 -7.38
C LEU A 618 -18.77 27.90 -6.54
N TYR A 619 -18.72 26.71 -7.13
CA TYR A 619 -18.11 25.55 -6.50
C TYR A 619 -17.44 24.63 -7.52
N ASP A 620 -16.36 23.98 -7.11
CA ASP A 620 -15.60 22.99 -7.90
C ASP A 620 -14.97 21.98 -6.92
N LEU A 621 -15.71 20.93 -6.57
CA LEU A 621 -15.35 19.95 -5.55
C LEU A 621 -14.88 18.64 -6.21
N TRP A 622 -13.61 18.30 -5.98
CA TRP A 622 -12.94 17.11 -6.52
C TRP A 622 -12.84 16.02 -5.45
N VAL A 623 -13.58 14.93 -5.63
CA VAL A 623 -13.67 13.83 -4.67
C VAL A 623 -12.87 12.63 -5.16
N MET A 624 -12.06 12.05 -4.29
CA MET A 624 -11.28 10.84 -4.54
C MET A 624 -11.55 9.80 -3.45
N GLY A 625 -11.51 8.52 -3.81
CA GLY A 625 -11.60 7.40 -2.89
C GLY A 625 -10.79 6.19 -3.38
N PRO A 626 -10.90 5.04 -2.71
CA PRO A 626 -10.19 3.81 -3.06
C PRO A 626 -10.49 3.34 -4.50
N ASN A 627 -9.54 2.59 -5.08
CA ASN A 627 -9.69 1.89 -6.38
C ASN A 627 -10.25 2.77 -7.53
N GLY A 628 -9.73 3.99 -7.70
CA GLY A 628 -10.15 4.89 -8.77
C GLY A 628 -11.55 5.49 -8.60
N PHE A 629 -12.18 5.35 -7.42
CA PHE A 629 -13.44 6.02 -7.13
C PHE A 629 -13.27 7.54 -7.22
N HIS A 630 -14.04 8.17 -8.11
CA HIS A 630 -13.94 9.60 -8.35
C HIS A 630 -15.31 10.25 -8.57
N ARG A 631 -15.48 11.46 -8.02
CA ARG A 631 -16.59 12.36 -8.31
C ARG A 631 -16.10 13.78 -8.52
N HIS A 632 -16.75 14.51 -9.41
CA HIS A 632 -16.49 15.94 -9.62
C HIS A 632 -17.81 16.70 -9.61
N PHE A 633 -17.96 17.64 -8.67
CA PHE A 633 -19.14 18.49 -8.54
C PHE A 633 -18.77 19.94 -8.82
N LYS A 634 -19.26 20.52 -9.91
CA LYS A 634 -18.97 21.90 -10.30
C LYS A 634 -20.25 22.64 -10.72
N GLY A 635 -20.34 23.92 -10.37
CA GLY A 635 -21.49 24.76 -10.73
C GLY A 635 -21.49 26.13 -10.06
N ASP A 636 -22.64 26.80 -10.12
CA ASP A 636 -22.89 28.13 -9.56
C ASP A 636 -24.31 28.19 -8.99
N LEU A 637 -24.46 28.41 -7.68
CA LEU A 637 -25.77 28.47 -7.02
C LEU A 637 -26.61 29.68 -7.47
N ASN A 638 -25.99 30.81 -7.82
CA ASN A 638 -26.74 31.98 -8.27
C ASN A 638 -27.39 31.68 -9.63
N ARG A 639 -26.69 30.97 -10.51
CA ARG A 639 -27.25 30.56 -11.81
C ARG A 639 -28.41 29.58 -11.66
N ASN A 640 -28.31 28.63 -10.73
CA ASN A 640 -29.43 27.75 -10.41
C ASN A 640 -30.67 28.57 -9.99
N GLN A 641 -30.47 29.59 -9.14
CA GLN A 641 -31.54 30.48 -8.68
C GLN A 641 -32.12 31.33 -9.82
N ASP A 642 -31.28 32.00 -10.61
CA ASP A 642 -31.69 32.86 -11.73
C ASP A 642 -32.48 32.09 -12.80
N LEU A 643 -32.02 30.88 -13.12
CA LEU A 643 -32.68 29.99 -14.09
C LEU A 643 -33.86 29.24 -13.49
N GLN A 644 -34.04 29.29 -12.16
CA GLN A 644 -35.06 28.56 -11.41
C GLN A 644 -34.99 27.03 -11.59
N ILE A 645 -33.77 26.51 -11.72
CA ILE A 645 -33.46 25.07 -11.91
C ILE A 645 -32.69 24.54 -10.70
N ASN A 646 -32.76 23.24 -10.44
CA ASN A 646 -31.89 22.62 -9.44
C ASN A 646 -31.52 21.18 -9.83
N PRO A 647 -30.64 21.01 -10.82
CA PRO A 647 -30.21 19.70 -11.29
C PRO A 647 -29.33 18.99 -10.25
N GLU A 648 -29.61 17.71 -9.97
CA GLU A 648 -28.70 16.84 -9.21
C GLU A 648 -28.71 15.40 -9.72
N ILE A 649 -27.55 14.74 -9.61
CA ILE A 649 -27.33 13.39 -10.13
C ILE A 649 -26.99 12.45 -8.98
N ARG A 650 -27.70 11.32 -8.92
CA ARG A 650 -27.42 10.22 -7.99
C ARG A 650 -27.03 8.98 -8.78
N VAL A 651 -25.90 8.38 -8.44
CA VAL A 651 -25.45 7.10 -9.01
C VAL A 651 -25.64 6.01 -7.97
N CYS A 652 -26.31 4.95 -8.38
CA CYS A 652 -26.58 3.79 -7.57
C CYS A 652 -26.11 2.52 -8.30
N TYR A 653 -25.85 1.47 -7.53
CA TYR A 653 -25.28 0.24 -8.05
C TYR A 653 -26.33 -0.88 -8.03
N ASP A 654 -26.40 -1.63 -9.12
CA ASP A 654 -27.01 -2.94 -9.18
C ASP A 654 -25.88 -3.97 -9.08
N ILE A 655 -25.50 -4.27 -7.83
CA ILE A 655 -24.36 -5.15 -7.51
C ILE A 655 -24.57 -6.56 -8.08
N ALA A 656 -25.80 -7.07 -8.02
CA ALA A 656 -26.13 -8.41 -8.46
C ALA A 656 -25.83 -8.63 -9.95
N ASN A 657 -25.99 -7.59 -10.77
CA ASN A 657 -25.72 -7.64 -12.20
C ASN A 657 -24.45 -6.88 -12.63
N GLY A 658 -23.77 -6.21 -11.68
CA GLY A 658 -22.56 -5.42 -11.94
C GLY A 658 -22.81 -4.14 -12.74
N ASN A 659 -23.97 -3.50 -12.54
CA ASN A 659 -24.43 -2.37 -13.35
C ASN A 659 -24.65 -1.10 -12.52
N VAL A 660 -24.90 0.01 -13.21
CA VAL A 660 -25.26 1.28 -12.58
C VAL A 660 -26.64 1.75 -13.05
N TYR A 661 -27.38 2.36 -12.14
CA TYR A 661 -28.52 3.21 -12.48
C TYR A 661 -28.30 4.61 -11.95
N VAL A 662 -28.78 5.59 -12.72
CA VAL A 662 -28.51 7.00 -12.48
C VAL A 662 -29.79 7.77 -12.50
N ASP A 663 -30.09 8.38 -11.36
CA ASP A 663 -31.24 9.26 -11.20
C ASP A 663 -30.80 10.69 -11.50
N LEU A 664 -31.44 11.27 -12.51
CA LEU A 664 -31.35 12.66 -12.88
C LEU A 664 -32.53 13.41 -12.24
N ASN A 665 -32.25 14.29 -11.31
CA ASN A 665 -33.26 14.97 -10.50
C ASN A 665 -33.31 16.45 -10.86
N ASN A 666 -34.51 17.02 -10.87
CA ASN A 666 -34.73 18.45 -10.98
C ASN A 666 -35.67 18.92 -9.88
N THR A 667 -35.14 19.48 -8.80
CA THR A 667 -35.99 20.05 -7.73
C THR A 667 -36.33 21.53 -7.97
N GLY A 668 -36.03 22.06 -9.16
CA GLY A 668 -36.37 23.42 -9.57
C GLY A 668 -37.82 23.54 -10.06
N THR A 669 -38.16 24.74 -10.56
CA THR A 669 -39.52 25.06 -11.05
C THR A 669 -39.61 25.18 -12.57
N LYS A 670 -38.48 25.06 -13.27
CA LYS A 670 -38.38 24.99 -14.73
C LYS A 670 -37.86 23.64 -15.17
N ASP A 671 -38.32 23.17 -16.33
CA ASP A 671 -37.79 21.98 -16.98
C ASP A 671 -36.30 22.17 -17.30
N ILE A 672 -35.52 21.10 -17.20
CA ILE A 672 -34.11 21.07 -17.58
C ILE A 672 -33.87 20.00 -18.64
N GLU A 673 -32.85 20.20 -19.47
CA GLU A 673 -32.32 19.15 -20.34
C GLU A 673 -30.89 18.82 -19.89
N LEU A 674 -30.72 17.59 -19.43
CA LEU A 674 -29.44 17.05 -18.99
C LEU A 674 -28.82 16.20 -20.09
N VAL A 675 -27.53 16.38 -20.32
CA VAL A 675 -26.75 15.66 -21.32
C VAL A 675 -25.77 14.75 -20.61
N ILE A 676 -25.93 13.45 -20.79
CA ILE A 676 -25.05 12.42 -20.25
C ILE A 676 -24.08 12.01 -21.34
N SER A 677 -22.81 12.32 -21.17
CA SER A 677 -21.75 11.99 -22.12
C SER A 677 -20.86 10.89 -21.54
N PRO A 678 -20.61 9.79 -22.28
CA PRO A 678 -19.54 8.89 -21.88
C PRO A 678 -18.20 9.61 -21.96
N VAL A 679 -17.27 9.25 -21.07
CA VAL A 679 -15.92 9.84 -21.05
C VAL A 679 -14.87 8.85 -21.53
N VAL A 680 -14.96 7.58 -21.08
CA VAL A 680 -13.89 6.59 -21.32
C VAL A 680 -14.40 5.26 -21.87
N TYR A 681 -15.20 4.52 -21.10
CA TYR A 681 -15.47 3.09 -21.40
C TYR A 681 -16.65 2.86 -22.35
N ARG A 682 -17.31 3.93 -22.75
CA ARG A 682 -18.52 3.89 -23.58
C ARG A 682 -18.30 4.72 -24.83
N THR A 683 -18.81 4.24 -25.95
CA THR A 683 -18.62 4.84 -27.29
C THR A 683 -19.92 5.35 -27.90
N ASP A 684 -21.03 5.22 -27.18
CA ASP A 684 -22.33 5.70 -27.62
C ASP A 684 -22.42 7.24 -27.59
N ALA A 685 -23.36 7.79 -28.38
CA ALA A 685 -23.55 9.23 -28.45
C ALA A 685 -24.10 9.79 -27.12
N PRO A 686 -23.78 11.06 -26.75
CA PRO A 686 -24.35 11.68 -25.57
C PRO A 686 -25.88 11.59 -25.53
N LEU A 687 -26.42 11.12 -24.41
CA LEU A 687 -27.86 10.99 -24.19
C LEU A 687 -28.41 12.30 -23.65
N LYS A 688 -29.43 12.86 -24.31
CA LYS A 688 -30.15 14.05 -23.85
C LYS A 688 -31.48 13.64 -23.22
N LEU A 689 -31.76 14.11 -22.01
CA LEU A 689 -33.00 13.83 -21.29
C LEU A 689 -33.58 15.11 -20.73
N THR A 690 -34.86 15.36 -21.04
CA THR A 690 -35.63 16.41 -20.37
C THR A 690 -36.16 15.90 -19.03
N VAL A 691 -35.76 16.54 -17.93
CA VAL A 691 -36.30 16.28 -16.59
C VAL A 691 -37.23 17.42 -16.21
N LYS A 692 -38.52 17.09 -16.08
CA LYS A 692 -39.57 18.06 -15.76
C LYS A 692 -39.34 18.68 -14.37
N ALA A 693 -39.83 19.90 -14.18
CA ALA A 693 -39.80 20.58 -12.89
C ALA A 693 -40.35 19.68 -11.76
N GLY A 694 -39.60 19.53 -10.67
CA GLY A 694 -39.97 18.68 -9.52
C GLY A 694 -39.95 17.18 -9.77
N GLN A 695 -39.44 16.70 -10.92
CA GLN A 695 -39.43 15.29 -11.30
C GLN A 695 -38.01 14.72 -11.33
N SER A 696 -37.96 13.40 -11.51
CA SER A 696 -36.72 12.65 -11.75
C SER A 696 -36.88 11.76 -12.98
N ALA A 697 -35.77 11.47 -13.66
CA ALA A 697 -35.66 10.45 -14.68
C ALA A 697 -34.54 9.48 -14.30
N THR A 698 -34.70 8.19 -14.60
CA THR A 698 -33.69 7.18 -14.30
C THR A 698 -33.18 6.57 -15.59
N GLN A 699 -31.87 6.39 -15.68
CA GLN A 699 -31.22 5.67 -16.77
C GLN A 699 -30.40 4.50 -16.21
N HIS A 700 -30.47 3.36 -16.87
CA HIS A 700 -29.71 2.16 -16.53
C HIS A 700 -28.61 1.90 -17.57
N TRP A 701 -27.45 1.40 -17.13
CA TRP A 701 -26.37 1.00 -18.02
C TRP A 701 -25.75 -0.33 -17.62
N GLU A 702 -25.65 -1.20 -18.61
CA GLU A 702 -24.88 -2.43 -18.51
C GLU A 702 -23.39 -2.11 -18.62
N LEU A 703 -22.58 -2.65 -17.69
CA LEU A 703 -21.13 -2.38 -17.64
C LEU A 703 -20.27 -3.60 -17.97
N LYS A 704 -20.90 -4.70 -18.40
CA LYS A 704 -20.22 -5.96 -18.67
C LYS A 704 -19.07 -5.82 -19.68
N ASP A 705 -19.28 -5.07 -20.75
CA ASP A 705 -18.29 -4.85 -21.81
C ASP A 705 -17.15 -3.91 -21.38
N ALA A 706 -17.31 -3.25 -20.23
CA ALA A 706 -16.33 -2.41 -19.58
C ALA A 706 -15.77 -3.03 -18.29
N TRP A 707 -15.96 -4.34 -18.06
CA TRP A 707 -15.52 -5.02 -16.84
C TRP A 707 -15.97 -4.32 -15.55
N GLN A 708 -17.24 -3.88 -15.53
CA GLN A 708 -17.87 -3.18 -14.41
C GLN A 708 -17.28 -1.78 -14.10
N TRP A 709 -16.42 -1.25 -14.97
CA TRP A 709 -15.95 0.14 -14.89
C TRP A 709 -16.94 1.10 -15.55
N TYR A 710 -17.08 2.28 -14.96
CA TYR A 710 -17.88 3.37 -15.52
C TYR A 710 -17.12 4.70 -15.41
N ASP A 711 -17.33 5.58 -16.41
CA ASP A 711 -16.87 6.97 -16.39
C ASP A 711 -17.73 7.78 -17.36
N PHE A 712 -18.54 8.68 -16.80
CA PHE A 712 -19.42 9.56 -17.56
C PHE A 712 -19.53 10.94 -16.90
N ALA A 713 -19.89 11.92 -17.70
CA ALA A 713 -20.17 13.28 -17.26
C ALA A 713 -21.62 13.66 -17.56
N VAL A 714 -22.20 14.51 -16.71
CA VAL A 714 -23.52 15.10 -16.92
C VAL A 714 -23.41 16.62 -16.93
N THR A 715 -23.94 17.26 -17.96
CA THR A 715 -24.07 18.72 -18.10
C THR A 715 -25.53 19.12 -18.25
N CYS A 716 -25.82 20.42 -18.07
CA CYS A 716 -27.16 20.98 -18.24
C CYS A 716 -27.14 21.98 -19.40
N THR A 717 -28.03 21.86 -20.39
CA THR A 717 -27.99 22.75 -21.56
C THR A 717 -28.40 24.19 -21.21
N GLN A 718 -29.21 24.37 -20.16
CA GLN A 718 -29.58 25.68 -19.64
C GLN A 718 -28.48 26.33 -18.80
N ASP A 719 -27.56 25.54 -18.22
CA ASP A 719 -26.46 26.06 -17.41
C ASP A 719 -25.09 25.47 -17.81
N ALA A 720 -24.31 26.27 -18.53
CA ALA A 720 -22.94 25.94 -18.92
C ALA A 720 -21.95 25.79 -17.75
N LYS A 721 -22.31 26.19 -16.52
CA LYS A 721 -21.47 25.99 -15.33
C LYS A 721 -21.73 24.65 -14.65
N PHE A 722 -22.92 24.07 -14.79
CA PHE A 722 -23.26 22.79 -14.18
C PHE A 722 -22.47 21.64 -14.82
N TYR A 723 -21.71 20.95 -13.98
CA TYR A 723 -20.97 19.76 -14.37
C TYR A 723 -20.93 18.76 -13.22
N ARG A 724 -21.17 17.49 -13.57
CA ARG A 724 -21.01 16.34 -12.69
C ARG A 724 -20.19 15.28 -13.41
N ARG A 725 -19.17 14.69 -12.78
CA ARG A 725 -18.48 13.49 -13.29
C ARG A 725 -18.54 12.37 -12.28
N PHE A 726 -18.75 11.15 -12.78
CA PHE A 726 -18.82 9.94 -11.98
C PHE A 726 -17.94 8.88 -12.61
N ALA A 727 -16.95 8.41 -11.86
CA ALA A 727 -16.09 7.31 -12.29
C ALA A 727 -15.79 6.32 -11.15
N GLY A 728 -15.58 5.07 -11.51
CA GLY A 728 -15.22 4.00 -10.57
C GLY A 728 -15.53 2.61 -11.14
N ARG A 729 -15.45 1.61 -10.27
CA ARG A 729 -15.83 0.22 -10.55
C ARG A 729 -17.01 -0.19 -9.66
N VAL A 730 -17.95 -0.94 -10.21
CA VAL A 730 -18.96 -1.65 -9.41
C VAL A 730 -18.34 -2.94 -8.91
N GLU A 731 -18.06 -3.02 -7.61
CA GLU A 731 -17.55 -4.25 -6.99
C GLU A 731 -18.67 -5.27 -6.85
N THR A 732 -18.53 -6.44 -7.48
CA THR A 732 -19.56 -7.52 -7.49
C THR A 732 -19.27 -8.64 -6.50
N GLY A 733 -18.13 -8.57 -5.80
CA GLY A 733 -17.58 -9.67 -5.00
C GLY A 733 -16.75 -10.68 -5.80
N GLU A 734 -16.58 -10.48 -7.11
CA GLU A 734 -15.80 -11.34 -8.00
C GLU A 734 -14.53 -10.63 -8.51
N ASP A 735 -13.47 -11.41 -8.76
CA ASP A 735 -12.23 -10.91 -9.38
C ASP A 735 -12.55 -10.33 -10.79
N SER A 736 -11.90 -9.22 -11.15
CA SER A 736 -12.11 -8.50 -12.41
C SER A 736 -10.76 -8.06 -13.01
N VAL A 737 -10.68 -6.85 -13.57
CA VAL A 737 -9.46 -6.25 -14.11
C VAL A 737 -9.22 -4.86 -13.53
N SER A 738 -7.95 -4.45 -13.52
CA SER A 738 -7.51 -3.08 -13.25
C SER A 738 -8.16 -2.11 -14.24
N ASP A 739 -8.23 -0.82 -13.90
CA ASP A 739 -8.80 0.22 -14.77
C ASP A 739 -8.26 0.13 -16.21
N PRO A 740 -9.10 -0.19 -17.21
CA PRO A 740 -8.69 -0.34 -18.61
C PRO A 740 -8.13 0.90 -19.27
N ALA A 741 -8.33 2.07 -18.66
CA ALA A 741 -7.96 3.36 -19.21
C ALA A 741 -6.68 3.95 -18.58
N MET A 742 -5.99 3.21 -17.72
CA MET A 742 -4.61 3.53 -17.32
C MET A 742 -3.67 3.18 -18.48
N VAL A 743 -3.48 4.14 -19.39
CA VAL A 743 -2.68 3.99 -20.63
C VAL A 743 -1.66 5.11 -20.83
#